data_AF-K6Y8K7-F1
#
_entry.id   AF-K6Y8K7-F1
#
_cell.length_a   1.000
_cell.length_b   1.000
_cell.length_c   1.000
_cell.angle_alpha   90.00
_cell.angle_beta   90.00
_cell.angle_gamma   90.00
#
_symmetry.space_group_name_H-M   'P 1'
#
loop_
_entity.id
_entity.type
_entity.pdbx_description
1 polymer ?
#
loop_
_entity_poly.entity_id
_entity_poly.type
_entity_poly.pdbx_seq_one_letter_code
_entity_poly.pdbx_strand_id
1 'polypeptide(L)'
;MSDIESMASENYSYRVKSLVMHFTAVNYQESVAALVAEGSVSSHYLIPKADDPSYPYKDIKVFQLVDENKRAWHAGISYWQGRSGINDHSIGIEVVNMPFCQEDNPADASLAAIMPQIMGAEKNRDLCVYPEFEEKQIQLLIKLSKQILARNPDIEPTAVVGHSDIAPSRKNDPGPKFPWYRLYKEGIGAWYDNENLTHHWLAFNQTLPSLALIQKALSAYGYDLAATGRMDQQTIDTLAAFQMHFVPWKVTGELDNQTAAAVFALLEKYFPTSYQQLHKIYQSEVLTAQINQRQVVENTQQSQLSKVFPELQYKTTDKIRNRDKFAAYEGRGELIIETDNAVSADVYINGQKLNLATFDQSKRNRVSLHKRTVNGLNSLRVENVLPQGSNIKISIPYPTLAYDVAPYKSLFRSVDRFIRDEIDAGFPGATIAVVYKGKIIKRTSYGYAKKYDNKGELLAHFEPMTSEHMFDLASNTKVFTTSLAIMQLVNAGKIDIFRPIQYYIPEYRGDGREMILVKDLLSHGSGYSDELNFYRPDNKYGDYFYSQNKLKTSRLLLTALPFESVIGATQRYSETNFMLLGLLVERITGMQLDQFSQDTIYAPLGLKNTLFNPLKARFTADQFAATEIFGNTRGSNIDFPNVREHVLQGEVHDENAFYSMQGVSGHAGLFSNTDDLAILSQMMLNGGGYGDVKLFNQATMARFLRPAGQSNNIGLGWQLANDKAQQTLFGPYASASAYGHTSWTGTAVVIDPVYDLAIILLTNKRHSKVTANEDNFEFATDTFETGNYGSIISMIYEALIEFEAQNQLQDKN
;
A
#
# COMPACT_ATOMS: atom_id res chain seq x y z
N MET A 1 -71.25 -7.34 23.15
CA MET A 1 -70.95 -7.62 21.73
C MET A 1 -70.81 -9.12 21.61
N SER A 2 -71.91 -9.82 21.30
CA SER A 2 -71.94 -11.30 21.20
C SER A 2 -72.35 -11.81 19.83
N ASP A 3 -72.32 -10.94 18.81
CA ASP A 3 -72.69 -11.28 17.42
C ASP A 3 -71.46 -11.16 16.51
N ILE A 4 -70.34 -11.79 16.88
CA ILE A 4 -69.18 -11.95 15.99
C ILE A 4 -69.05 -13.42 15.65
N GLU A 5 -69.45 -13.79 14.44
CA GLU A 5 -69.16 -15.11 13.86
C GLU A 5 -67.73 -15.11 13.30
N SER A 6 -66.89 -16.04 13.77
CA SER A 6 -65.52 -16.19 13.30
C SER A 6 -65.47 -17.11 12.08
N MET A 7 -64.88 -16.63 10.98
CA MET A 7 -64.56 -17.41 9.79
C MET A 7 -63.07 -17.23 9.48
N ALA A 8 -62.27 -18.28 9.63
CA ALA A 8 -60.83 -18.22 9.43
C ALA A 8 -60.47 -18.09 7.93
N SER A 9 -59.52 -17.21 7.61
CA SER A 9 -58.91 -17.09 6.29
C SER A 9 -57.57 -17.82 6.30
N GLU A 10 -57.24 -18.55 5.24
CA GLU A 10 -55.88 -19.09 5.05
C GLU A 10 -54.88 -18.02 4.58
N ASN A 11 -55.35 -16.84 4.16
CA ASN A 11 -54.51 -15.71 3.73
C ASN A 11 -54.09 -14.85 4.93
N TYR A 12 -53.28 -15.39 5.83
CA TYR A 12 -52.68 -14.63 6.93
C TYR A 12 -51.20 -14.98 7.12
N SER A 13 -50.48 -14.18 7.90
CA SER A 13 -49.13 -14.48 8.36
C SER A 13 -48.95 -13.97 9.78
N TYR A 14 -47.92 -14.45 10.48
CA TYR A 14 -47.63 -14.03 11.85
C TYR A 14 -46.96 -12.66 11.88
N ARG A 15 -47.27 -11.87 12.91
CA ARG A 15 -46.76 -10.50 13.05
C ARG A 15 -45.27 -10.44 13.36
N VAL A 16 -44.78 -11.34 14.21
CA VAL A 16 -43.38 -11.37 14.64
C VAL A 16 -42.52 -12.05 13.56
N LYS A 17 -41.48 -11.35 13.13
CA LYS A 17 -40.57 -11.73 12.03
C LYS A 17 -39.09 -11.64 12.41
N SER A 18 -38.74 -11.09 13.56
CA SER A 18 -37.35 -11.00 14.00
C SER A 18 -37.20 -11.15 15.52
N LEU A 19 -36.05 -11.65 15.94
CA LEU A 19 -35.63 -11.69 17.34
C LEU A 19 -34.42 -10.77 17.51
N VAL A 20 -34.53 -9.75 18.34
CA VAL A 20 -33.50 -8.72 18.52
C VAL A 20 -32.84 -8.87 19.90
N MET A 21 -31.53 -9.03 19.89
CA MET A 21 -30.69 -9.12 21.08
C MET A 21 -30.12 -7.74 21.44
N HIS A 22 -30.23 -7.38 22.71
CA HIS A 22 -29.76 -6.11 23.26
C HIS A 22 -28.89 -6.36 24.50
N PHE A 23 -28.12 -5.36 24.90
CA PHE A 23 -27.67 -5.25 26.29
C PHE A 23 -28.16 -3.95 26.93
N THR A 24 -28.39 -3.98 28.24
CA THR A 24 -28.64 -2.76 29.02
C THR A 24 -27.30 -2.21 29.49
N ALA A 25 -26.90 -1.06 28.97
CA ALA A 25 -25.61 -0.41 29.28
C ALA A 25 -25.49 0.08 30.74
N VAL A 26 -26.42 -0.34 31.60
CA VAL A 26 -26.66 0.10 32.97
C VAL A 26 -27.03 -1.10 33.84
N ASN A 27 -26.93 -0.95 35.16
CA ASN A 27 -27.25 -2.01 36.11
C ASN A 27 -28.74 -2.40 36.07
N TYR A 28 -29.10 -3.49 36.75
CA TYR A 28 -30.46 -4.03 36.78
C TYR A 28 -31.50 -3.03 37.28
N GLN A 29 -31.24 -2.31 38.37
CA GLN A 29 -32.20 -1.34 38.91
C GLN A 29 -32.48 -0.21 37.91
N GLU A 30 -31.44 0.34 37.29
CA GLU A 30 -31.56 1.38 36.26
C GLU A 30 -32.23 0.83 35.00
N SER A 31 -31.94 -0.42 34.62
CA SER A 31 -32.59 -1.12 33.51
C SER A 31 -34.10 -1.27 33.74
N VAL A 32 -34.51 -1.68 34.94
CA VAL A 32 -35.92 -1.78 35.32
C VAL A 32 -36.58 -0.40 35.28
N ALA A 33 -35.92 0.62 35.83
CA ALA A 33 -36.44 1.99 35.80
C ALA A 33 -36.63 2.47 34.35
N ALA A 34 -35.67 2.20 33.46
CA ALA A 34 -35.73 2.61 32.07
C ALA A 34 -36.78 1.84 31.25
N LEU A 35 -36.95 0.54 31.49
CA LEU A 35 -37.78 -0.35 30.65
C LEU A 35 -39.24 -0.48 31.12
N VAL A 36 -39.55 -0.07 32.36
CA VAL A 36 -40.89 -0.20 32.96
C VAL A 36 -41.59 1.15 33.15
N ALA A 37 -40.85 2.25 33.29
CA ALA A 37 -41.45 3.56 33.52
C ALA A 37 -42.29 4.04 32.33
N GLU A 38 -43.40 4.73 32.64
CA GLU A 38 -44.31 5.29 31.64
C GLU A 38 -43.59 6.36 30.79
N GLY A 39 -43.77 6.30 29.47
CA GLY A 39 -43.18 7.26 28.51
C GLY A 39 -41.72 7.00 28.10
N SER A 40 -41.12 5.88 28.54
CA SER A 40 -39.74 5.49 28.21
C SER A 40 -39.66 4.40 27.11
N VAL A 41 -38.47 3.85 26.87
CA VAL A 41 -38.22 2.64 26.07
C VAL A 41 -38.70 1.39 26.81
N SER A 42 -38.82 0.24 26.12
CA SER A 42 -39.23 -1.03 26.74
C SER A 42 -38.72 -2.22 25.94
N SER A 43 -38.63 -3.41 26.54
CA SER A 43 -38.35 -4.67 25.85
C SER A 43 -39.40 -5.73 26.17
N HIS A 44 -39.36 -6.87 25.47
CA HIS A 44 -40.25 -7.98 25.82
C HIS A 44 -39.71 -8.75 27.02
N TYR A 45 -38.39 -8.93 27.06
CA TYR A 45 -37.70 -9.68 28.10
C TYR A 45 -36.49 -8.93 28.65
N LEU A 46 -36.21 -9.13 29.94
CA LEU A 46 -35.01 -8.66 30.63
C LEU A 46 -34.34 -9.85 31.34
N ILE A 47 -33.03 -10.01 31.12
CA ILE A 47 -32.17 -11.01 31.75
C ILE A 47 -31.11 -10.27 32.59
N PRO A 48 -31.24 -10.25 33.93
CA PRO A 48 -30.29 -9.61 34.85
C PRO A 48 -28.90 -10.25 34.83
N LYS A 49 -27.93 -9.67 35.52
CA LYS A 49 -26.62 -10.28 35.80
C LYS A 49 -26.56 -10.72 37.26
N ALA A 50 -25.96 -11.88 37.56
CA ALA A 50 -26.03 -12.44 38.92
C ALA A 50 -25.13 -11.68 39.91
N ASP A 51 -24.03 -11.11 39.45
CA ASP A 51 -23.10 -10.30 40.26
C ASP A 51 -23.49 -8.81 40.35
N ASP A 52 -24.62 -8.42 39.77
CA ASP A 52 -25.13 -7.04 39.81
C ASP A 52 -25.60 -6.69 41.23
N PRO A 53 -24.98 -5.72 41.93
CA PRO A 53 -25.35 -5.36 43.30
C PRO A 53 -26.78 -4.84 43.44
N SER A 54 -27.37 -4.34 42.35
CA SER A 54 -28.73 -3.81 42.31
C SER A 54 -29.80 -4.90 42.11
N TYR A 55 -29.39 -6.15 41.82
CA TYR A 55 -30.28 -7.28 41.61
C TYR A 55 -30.69 -7.93 42.95
N PRO A 56 -31.98 -7.91 43.34
CA PRO A 56 -32.38 -8.26 44.71
C PRO A 56 -32.62 -9.77 44.94
N TYR A 57 -32.46 -10.61 43.92
CA TYR A 57 -32.78 -12.04 44.00
C TYR A 57 -31.52 -12.90 44.01
N LYS A 58 -31.55 -13.97 44.81
CA LYS A 58 -30.43 -14.93 44.92
C LYS A 58 -30.13 -15.67 43.61
N ASP A 59 -31.17 -16.04 42.88
CA ASP A 59 -31.07 -16.76 41.62
C ASP A 59 -31.56 -15.86 40.49
N ILE A 60 -30.80 -15.84 39.39
CA ILE A 60 -31.13 -15.12 38.16
C ILE A 60 -32.44 -15.63 37.54
N LYS A 61 -33.33 -14.71 37.18
CA LYS A 61 -34.64 -14.97 36.58
C LYS A 61 -34.80 -14.16 35.30
N VAL A 62 -35.53 -14.71 34.34
CA VAL A 62 -35.99 -13.98 33.15
C VAL A 62 -37.28 -13.23 33.51
N PHE A 63 -37.34 -11.94 33.22
CA PHE A 63 -38.55 -11.12 33.41
C PHE A 63 -39.20 -10.85 32.06
N GLN A 64 -40.49 -11.15 31.92
CA GLN A 64 -41.29 -10.69 30.80
C GLN A 64 -41.90 -9.33 31.15
N LEU A 65 -41.52 -8.29 30.42
CA LEU A 65 -41.99 -6.92 30.66
C LEU A 65 -43.18 -6.56 29.76
N VAL A 66 -43.17 -7.04 28.51
CA VAL A 66 -44.24 -6.81 27.52
C VAL A 66 -44.67 -8.17 26.94
N ASP A 67 -45.99 -8.36 26.81
CA ASP A 67 -46.58 -9.52 26.13
C ASP A 67 -46.13 -9.57 24.66
N GLU A 68 -45.74 -10.75 24.15
CA GLU A 68 -45.23 -10.92 22.76
C GLU A 68 -46.24 -10.51 21.68
N ASN A 69 -47.54 -10.46 21.98
CA ASN A 69 -48.57 -9.99 21.06
C ASN A 69 -48.71 -8.46 21.04
N LYS A 70 -48.07 -7.78 21.99
CA LYS A 70 -48.02 -6.32 22.10
C LYS A 70 -46.68 -5.83 21.57
N ARG A 71 -46.66 -4.56 21.16
CA ARG A 71 -45.45 -3.89 20.70
C ARG A 71 -44.63 -3.43 21.90
N ALA A 72 -43.35 -3.78 21.95
CA ALA A 72 -42.35 -3.13 22.80
C ALA A 72 -41.53 -2.11 22.00
N TRP A 73 -41.07 -1.04 22.66
CA TRP A 73 -40.29 0.06 22.09
C TRP A 73 -38.77 -0.13 22.31
N HIS A 74 -38.18 -1.19 21.78
CA HIS A 74 -36.76 -1.53 21.97
C HIS A 74 -35.86 -1.10 20.79
N ALA A 75 -36.34 -1.22 19.56
CA ALA A 75 -35.53 -1.05 18.35
C ALA A 75 -35.36 0.42 17.93
N GLY A 76 -36.35 1.29 18.15
CA GLY A 76 -36.33 2.68 17.65
C GLY A 76 -36.34 2.78 16.12
N ILE A 77 -35.73 3.84 15.54
CA ILE A 77 -35.46 3.92 14.09
C ILE A 77 -34.52 2.77 13.73
N SER A 78 -35.01 1.87 12.89
CA SER A 78 -34.38 0.58 12.61
C SER A 78 -34.84 0.02 11.28
N TYR A 79 -33.99 -0.79 10.65
CA TYR A 79 -34.25 -1.49 9.40
C TYR A 79 -33.58 -2.86 9.41
N TRP A 80 -34.25 -3.86 8.83
CA TRP A 80 -33.67 -5.16 8.53
C TRP A 80 -34.43 -5.82 7.39
N GLN A 81 -33.71 -6.34 6.40
CA GLN A 81 -34.26 -7.18 5.31
C GLN A 81 -35.53 -6.58 4.66
N GLY A 82 -35.47 -5.32 4.24
CA GLY A 82 -36.58 -4.66 3.55
C GLY A 82 -37.67 -4.07 4.46
N ARG A 83 -37.53 -4.17 5.79
CA ARG A 83 -38.53 -3.70 6.75
C ARG A 83 -37.96 -2.61 7.64
N SER A 84 -38.61 -1.45 7.66
CA SER A 84 -38.36 -0.41 8.67
C SER A 84 -39.23 -0.63 9.91
N GLY A 85 -38.91 0.05 11.01
CA GLY A 85 -39.76 0.07 12.20
C GLY A 85 -39.84 -1.28 12.91
N ILE A 86 -38.68 -1.88 13.20
CA ILE A 86 -38.56 -3.28 13.67
C ILE A 86 -39.37 -3.57 14.94
N ASN A 87 -39.64 -2.58 15.78
CA ASN A 87 -40.56 -2.70 16.93
C ASN A 87 -41.89 -3.37 16.59
N ASP A 88 -42.44 -3.12 15.40
CA ASP A 88 -43.79 -3.58 15.04
C ASP A 88 -43.87 -5.08 14.75
N HIS A 89 -42.74 -5.75 14.55
CA HIS A 89 -42.67 -7.13 14.08
C HIS A 89 -41.49 -7.89 14.69
N SER A 90 -41.05 -7.53 15.89
CA SER A 90 -39.96 -8.24 16.55
C SER A 90 -40.19 -8.45 18.04
N ILE A 91 -39.48 -9.43 18.59
CA ILE A 91 -39.34 -9.65 20.03
C ILE A 91 -37.94 -9.18 20.43
N GLY A 92 -37.86 -8.40 21.51
CA GLY A 92 -36.62 -7.81 22.01
C GLY A 92 -36.24 -8.40 23.37
N ILE A 93 -35.01 -8.91 23.48
CA ILE A 93 -34.45 -9.43 24.74
C ILE A 93 -33.30 -8.52 25.18
N GLU A 94 -33.44 -7.93 26.36
CA GLU A 94 -32.43 -7.13 27.03
C GLU A 94 -31.61 -8.00 27.98
N VAL A 95 -30.28 -7.97 27.85
CA VAL A 95 -29.37 -8.69 28.76
C VAL A 95 -28.54 -7.67 29.53
N VAL A 96 -28.59 -7.68 30.86
CA VAL A 96 -27.83 -6.73 31.68
C VAL A 96 -26.35 -6.99 31.52
N ASN A 97 -25.64 -6.06 30.86
CA ASN A 97 -24.20 -6.11 30.64
C ASN A 97 -23.67 -4.69 30.39
N MET A 98 -22.84 -4.18 31.30
CA MET A 98 -22.40 -2.78 31.30
C MET A 98 -21.04 -2.62 30.61
N PRO A 99 -20.97 -2.11 29.37
CA PRO A 99 -19.69 -1.71 28.78
C PRO A 99 -19.15 -0.47 29.49
N PHE A 100 -17.83 -0.32 29.52
CA PHE A 100 -17.16 0.88 30.02
C PHE A 100 -16.68 1.72 28.84
N CYS A 101 -17.23 2.93 28.66
CA CYS A 101 -16.87 3.82 27.56
C CYS A 101 -16.15 5.09 28.08
N GLN A 102 -15.13 5.57 27.37
CA GLN A 102 -14.23 6.63 27.88
C GLN A 102 -14.92 8.00 28.14
N GLU A 103 -16.13 8.23 27.63
CA GLU A 103 -16.92 9.44 27.93
C GLU A 103 -17.44 9.49 29.39
N ASP A 104 -17.29 8.43 30.18
CA ASP A 104 -17.81 8.34 31.56
C ASP A 104 -16.86 8.87 32.66
N ASN A 105 -15.82 9.65 32.32
CA ASN A 105 -14.87 10.21 33.30
C ASN A 105 -15.19 11.67 33.69
N PRO A 106 -15.63 11.99 34.92
CA PRO A 106 -15.97 13.35 35.34
C PRO A 106 -14.76 14.27 35.61
N ALA A 107 -13.52 13.82 35.36
CA ALA A 107 -12.31 14.49 35.83
C ALA A 107 -11.80 15.64 34.95
N ASP A 108 -12.38 15.89 33.77
CA ASP A 108 -11.85 16.92 32.85
C ASP A 108 -12.94 17.87 32.32
N ALA A 109 -13.45 18.71 33.22
CA ALA A 109 -14.51 19.69 32.94
C ALA A 109 -14.08 20.85 32.01
N SER A 110 -12.81 20.92 31.59
CA SER A 110 -12.27 22.00 30.77
C SER A 110 -12.52 21.82 29.26
N LEU A 111 -12.63 20.59 28.77
CA LEU A 111 -12.91 20.29 27.36
C LEU A 111 -14.42 20.30 27.02
N ALA A 112 -15.28 19.91 27.96
CA ALA A 112 -16.73 19.78 27.73
C ALA A 112 -17.42 21.10 27.33
N ALA A 113 -16.82 22.25 27.68
CA ALA A 113 -17.37 23.57 27.37
C ALA A 113 -17.13 24.04 25.93
N ILE A 114 -16.16 23.45 25.20
CA ILE A 114 -15.68 23.97 23.91
C ILE A 114 -16.02 23.03 22.74
N MET A 115 -16.27 21.75 23.01
CA MET A 115 -16.54 20.74 21.98
C MET A 115 -17.81 20.96 21.11
N PRO A 116 -18.95 21.48 21.61
CA PRO A 116 -20.14 21.66 20.78
C PRO A 116 -20.01 22.76 19.70
N GLN A 117 -18.98 23.60 19.79
CA GLN A 117 -18.77 24.73 18.88
C GLN A 117 -17.75 24.44 17.77
N ILE A 118 -16.95 23.39 17.92
CA ILE A 118 -15.88 23.01 16.97
C ILE A 118 -16.26 21.77 16.17
N MET A 119 -17.02 20.85 16.76
CA MET A 119 -17.43 19.61 16.12
C MET A 119 -18.96 19.51 16.18
N GLY A 120 -19.60 19.49 15.00
CA GLY A 120 -21.01 19.12 14.91
C GLY A 120 -21.25 17.83 15.68
N ALA A 121 -22.34 17.77 16.43
CA ALA A 121 -22.64 16.71 17.37
C ALA A 121 -22.70 15.31 16.71
N GLU A 122 -21.60 14.57 16.74
CA GLU A 122 -21.57 13.12 16.46
C GLU A 122 -20.81 12.41 17.58
N LYS A 123 -21.45 11.39 18.16
CA LYS A 123 -21.03 10.64 19.35
C LYS A 123 -19.81 9.77 19.04
N ASN A 124 -18.79 9.83 19.89
CA ASN A 124 -17.54 9.08 19.72
C ASN A 124 -17.75 7.61 20.15
N ARG A 125 -17.61 6.66 19.22
CA ARG A 125 -17.88 5.22 19.43
C ARG A 125 -16.63 4.41 19.79
N ASP A 126 -15.46 5.03 19.81
CA ASP A 126 -14.19 4.33 19.59
C ASP A 126 -13.46 3.84 20.85
N LEU A 127 -13.95 4.07 22.07
CA LEU A 127 -13.31 3.57 23.30
C LEU A 127 -14.30 2.97 24.30
N CYS A 128 -14.94 1.85 23.91
CA CYS A 128 -15.73 1.03 24.83
C CYS A 128 -15.06 -0.33 25.10
N VAL A 129 -14.90 -0.68 26.38
CA VAL A 129 -14.50 -2.02 26.83
C VAL A 129 -15.76 -2.82 27.14
N TYR A 130 -15.98 -3.91 26.40
CA TYR A 130 -17.15 -4.78 26.58
C TYR A 130 -16.81 -5.95 27.51
N PRO A 131 -17.54 -6.13 28.63
CA PRO A 131 -17.36 -7.31 29.48
C PRO A 131 -17.95 -8.57 28.85
N GLU A 132 -17.40 -9.72 29.26
CA GLU A 132 -17.96 -11.03 28.93
C GLU A 132 -19.35 -11.21 29.59
N PHE A 133 -20.28 -11.83 28.87
CA PHE A 133 -21.60 -12.17 29.40
C PHE A 133 -21.49 -13.39 30.34
N GLU A 134 -22.21 -13.38 31.47
CA GLU A 134 -22.14 -14.50 32.40
C GLU A 134 -22.74 -15.78 31.83
N GLU A 135 -22.13 -16.93 32.15
CA GLU A 135 -22.57 -18.25 31.70
C GLU A 135 -24.05 -18.51 31.99
N LYS A 136 -24.53 -18.15 33.20
CA LYS A 136 -25.94 -18.33 33.57
C LYS A 136 -26.88 -17.44 32.75
N GLN A 137 -26.48 -16.22 32.42
CA GLN A 137 -27.26 -15.32 31.56
C GLN A 137 -27.43 -15.93 30.16
N ILE A 138 -26.33 -16.42 29.58
CA ILE A 138 -26.34 -17.00 28.24
C ILE A 138 -27.15 -18.29 28.18
N GLN A 139 -27.12 -19.13 29.22
CA GLN A 139 -27.96 -20.33 29.28
C GLN A 139 -29.47 -19.99 29.33
N LEU A 140 -29.85 -18.97 30.10
CA LEU A 140 -31.22 -18.49 30.13
C LEU A 140 -31.63 -17.89 28.78
N LEU A 141 -30.75 -17.11 28.15
CA LEU A 141 -30.96 -16.53 26.84
C LEU A 141 -31.18 -17.62 25.77
N ILE A 142 -30.34 -18.67 25.75
CA ILE A 142 -30.48 -19.80 24.81
C ILE A 142 -31.84 -20.48 25.01
N LYS A 143 -32.19 -20.80 26.26
CA LYS A 143 -33.46 -21.45 26.59
C LYS A 143 -34.65 -20.58 26.14
N LEU A 144 -34.63 -19.30 26.47
CA LEU A 144 -35.68 -18.34 26.11
C LEU A 144 -35.80 -18.21 24.59
N SER A 145 -34.68 -18.01 23.89
CA SER A 145 -34.63 -17.85 22.44
C SER A 145 -35.19 -19.07 21.72
N LYS A 146 -34.82 -20.29 22.14
CA LYS A 146 -35.41 -21.54 21.60
C LYS A 146 -36.92 -21.59 21.77
N GLN A 147 -37.42 -21.18 22.93
CA GLN A 147 -38.86 -21.16 23.19
C GLN A 147 -39.58 -20.11 22.32
N ILE A 148 -39.00 -18.93 22.13
CA ILE A 148 -39.53 -17.88 21.26
C ILE A 148 -39.56 -18.35 19.80
N LEU A 149 -38.46 -18.90 19.30
CA LEU A 149 -38.37 -19.41 17.92
C LEU A 149 -39.33 -20.58 17.67
N ALA A 150 -39.51 -21.47 18.66
CA ALA A 150 -40.50 -22.54 18.56
C ALA A 150 -41.95 -22.04 18.45
N ARG A 151 -42.27 -20.88 19.05
CA ARG A 151 -43.58 -20.22 18.91
C ARG A 151 -43.70 -19.38 17.63
N ASN A 152 -42.58 -18.97 17.04
CA ASN A 152 -42.50 -18.09 15.89
C ASN A 152 -41.62 -18.74 14.80
N PRO A 153 -42.10 -19.83 14.15
CA PRO A 153 -41.29 -20.60 13.20
C PRO A 153 -40.90 -19.81 11.93
N ASP A 154 -41.57 -18.70 11.65
CA ASP A 154 -41.25 -17.79 10.54
C ASP A 154 -40.01 -16.89 10.80
N ILE A 155 -39.44 -16.91 12.02
CA ILE A 155 -38.20 -16.20 12.30
C ILE A 155 -37.04 -17.04 11.77
N GLU A 156 -36.61 -16.73 10.56
CA GLU A 156 -35.45 -17.36 9.93
C GLU A 156 -34.16 -17.07 10.70
N PRO A 157 -33.11 -17.92 10.57
CA PRO A 157 -31.82 -17.71 11.23
C PRO A 157 -31.22 -16.32 10.97
N THR A 158 -31.39 -15.76 9.76
CA THR A 158 -30.88 -14.43 9.40
C THR A 158 -31.72 -13.27 9.96
N ALA A 159 -32.83 -13.55 10.63
CA ALA A 159 -33.68 -12.59 11.32
C ALA A 159 -33.52 -12.62 12.85
N VAL A 160 -32.50 -13.32 13.35
CA VAL A 160 -32.00 -13.19 14.72
C VAL A 160 -30.78 -12.27 14.70
N VAL A 161 -30.93 -11.09 15.29
CA VAL A 161 -30.04 -9.94 15.04
C VAL A 161 -29.72 -9.16 16.31
N GLY A 162 -28.61 -8.45 16.33
CA GLY A 162 -28.31 -7.46 17.37
C GLY A 162 -29.04 -6.14 17.12
N HIS A 163 -29.10 -5.29 18.14
CA HIS A 163 -29.57 -3.91 17.94
C HIS A 163 -28.66 -3.13 16.97
N SER A 164 -27.35 -3.41 17.02
CA SER A 164 -26.34 -2.88 16.12
C SER A 164 -26.61 -3.25 14.67
N ASP A 165 -27.13 -4.44 14.39
CA ASP A 165 -27.40 -4.86 13.01
C ASP A 165 -28.53 -4.06 12.37
N ILE A 166 -29.57 -3.78 13.16
CA ILE A 166 -30.79 -3.11 12.67
C ILE A 166 -30.72 -1.59 12.79
N ALA A 167 -29.74 -1.06 13.52
CA ALA A 167 -29.48 0.37 13.66
C ALA A 167 -27.97 0.68 13.73
N PRO A 168 -27.17 0.33 12.69
CA PRO A 168 -25.70 0.39 12.75
C PRO A 168 -25.16 1.76 13.13
N SER A 169 -25.71 2.85 12.58
CA SER A 169 -25.26 4.22 12.86
C SER A 169 -25.70 4.78 14.22
N ARG A 170 -26.55 4.06 14.97
CA ARG A 170 -27.03 4.52 16.28
C ARG A 170 -26.64 3.61 17.43
N LYS A 171 -26.51 2.31 17.19
CA LYS A 171 -26.37 1.28 18.23
C LYS A 171 -25.17 0.38 18.00
N ASN A 172 -24.57 -0.08 19.10
CA ASN A 172 -23.42 -0.98 19.16
C ASN A 172 -23.69 -2.22 20.01
N ASP A 173 -24.86 -2.34 20.64
CA ASP A 173 -25.27 -3.50 21.41
C ASP A 173 -25.81 -4.62 20.49
N PRO A 174 -25.58 -5.91 20.81
CA PRO A 174 -25.03 -6.43 22.07
C PRO A 174 -23.48 -6.47 22.13
N GLY A 175 -22.78 -5.86 21.17
CA GLY A 175 -21.33 -5.72 21.18
C GLY A 175 -20.55 -6.97 20.75
N PRO A 176 -19.23 -6.85 20.56
CA PRO A 176 -18.38 -7.92 20.02
C PRO A 176 -18.20 -9.12 20.96
N LYS A 177 -18.47 -8.97 22.26
CA LYS A 177 -18.39 -10.07 23.23
C LYS A 177 -19.68 -10.89 23.33
N PHE A 178 -20.71 -10.52 22.57
CA PHE A 178 -21.93 -11.31 22.55
C PHE A 178 -21.69 -12.66 21.85
N PRO A 179 -22.15 -13.78 22.42
CA PRO A 179 -21.70 -15.11 21.98
C PRO A 179 -22.49 -15.64 20.78
N TRP A 180 -22.51 -14.90 19.66
CA TRP A 180 -23.28 -15.24 18.45
C TRP A 180 -23.01 -16.66 17.92
N TYR A 181 -21.74 -17.05 17.79
CA TYR A 181 -21.40 -18.39 17.32
C TYR A 181 -21.92 -19.51 18.23
N ARG A 182 -21.94 -19.27 19.54
CA ARG A 182 -22.49 -20.22 20.51
C ARG A 182 -24.00 -20.35 20.37
N LEU A 183 -24.72 -19.25 20.18
CA LEU A 183 -26.15 -19.26 19.89
C LEU A 183 -26.43 -20.05 18.59
N TYR A 184 -25.66 -19.81 17.55
CA TYR A 184 -25.76 -20.55 16.30
C TYR A 184 -25.56 -22.06 16.49
N LYS A 185 -24.58 -22.49 17.30
CA LYS A 185 -24.36 -23.90 17.64
C LYS A 185 -25.55 -24.54 18.35
N GLU A 186 -26.36 -23.74 19.03
CA GLU A 186 -27.61 -24.13 19.66
C GLU A 186 -28.83 -24.06 18.72
N GLY A 187 -28.63 -23.69 17.45
CA GLY A 187 -29.70 -23.53 16.45
C GLY A 187 -30.41 -22.17 16.51
N ILE A 188 -29.77 -21.15 17.08
CA ILE A 188 -30.31 -19.79 17.20
C ILE A 188 -29.47 -18.85 16.33
N GLY A 189 -30.10 -18.26 15.30
CA GLY A 189 -29.46 -17.28 14.44
C GLY A 189 -28.55 -17.86 13.37
N ALA A 190 -27.94 -16.99 12.57
CA ALA A 190 -27.13 -17.35 11.42
C ALA A 190 -25.63 -17.41 11.74
N TRP A 191 -24.92 -18.28 11.04
CA TRP A 191 -23.45 -18.29 10.93
C TRP A 191 -23.03 -18.90 9.59
N TYR A 192 -21.89 -18.48 9.06
CA TYR A 192 -21.32 -19.02 7.83
C TYR A 192 -20.70 -20.41 8.03
N ASP A 193 -20.51 -21.15 6.95
CA ASP A 193 -19.74 -22.39 6.97
C ASP A 193 -18.25 -22.08 6.75
N ASN A 194 -17.38 -22.72 7.54
CA ASN A 194 -15.93 -22.46 7.48
C ASN A 194 -15.34 -22.80 6.10
N GLU A 195 -15.85 -23.81 5.42
CA GLU A 195 -15.41 -24.18 4.07
C GLU A 195 -15.68 -23.05 3.05
N ASN A 196 -16.89 -22.48 3.06
CA ASN A 196 -17.25 -21.35 2.20
C ASN A 196 -16.44 -20.11 2.55
N LEU A 197 -16.25 -19.83 3.85
CA LEU A 197 -15.38 -18.72 4.29
C LEU A 197 -13.97 -18.88 3.72
N THR A 198 -13.35 -20.04 3.89
CA THR A 198 -11.99 -20.31 3.38
C THR A 198 -11.92 -20.19 1.86
N HIS A 199 -12.92 -20.72 1.14
CA HIS A 199 -12.99 -20.62 -0.32
C HIS A 199 -13.01 -19.16 -0.79
N HIS A 200 -13.90 -18.33 -0.25
CA HIS A 200 -13.97 -16.90 -0.60
C HIS A 200 -12.74 -16.13 -0.15
N TRP A 201 -12.20 -16.44 1.03
CA TRP A 201 -11.03 -15.76 1.55
C TRP A 201 -9.79 -15.99 0.66
N LEU A 202 -9.58 -17.21 0.18
CA LEU A 202 -8.51 -17.51 -0.77
C LEU A 202 -8.65 -16.73 -2.08
N ALA A 203 -9.87 -16.58 -2.61
CA ALA A 203 -10.12 -15.77 -3.80
C ALA A 203 -9.87 -14.28 -3.53
N PHE A 204 -10.40 -13.75 -2.43
CA PHE A 204 -10.32 -12.33 -2.09
C PHE A 204 -8.93 -11.88 -1.65
N ASN A 205 -8.05 -12.81 -1.26
CA ASN A 205 -6.62 -12.56 -1.09
C ASN A 205 -5.90 -12.27 -2.42
N GLN A 206 -6.37 -12.82 -3.53
CA GLN A 206 -5.80 -12.56 -4.85
C GLN A 206 -6.37 -11.29 -5.47
N THR A 207 -7.67 -11.07 -5.31
CA THR A 207 -8.35 -9.88 -5.81
C THR A 207 -9.51 -9.55 -4.89
N LEU A 208 -9.39 -8.48 -4.12
CA LEU A 208 -10.44 -8.04 -3.22
C LEU A 208 -11.64 -7.50 -4.03
N PRO A 209 -12.89 -7.87 -3.70
CA PRO A 209 -14.09 -7.29 -4.34
C PRO A 209 -14.15 -5.77 -4.17
N SER A 210 -14.71 -5.07 -5.15
CA SER A 210 -14.90 -3.62 -5.02
C SER A 210 -15.80 -3.26 -3.83
N LEU A 211 -15.57 -2.09 -3.22
CA LEU A 211 -16.39 -1.62 -2.11
C LEU A 211 -17.88 -1.52 -2.49
N ALA A 212 -18.18 -1.09 -3.72
CA ALA A 212 -19.54 -1.05 -4.24
C ALA A 212 -20.20 -2.43 -4.27
N LEU A 213 -19.43 -3.48 -4.63
CA LEU A 213 -19.91 -4.85 -4.63
C LEU A 213 -20.19 -5.34 -3.20
N ILE A 214 -19.34 -5.01 -2.24
CA ILE A 214 -19.54 -5.39 -0.84
C ILE A 214 -20.73 -4.65 -0.21
N GLN A 215 -20.93 -3.37 -0.51
CA GLN A 215 -22.12 -2.65 -0.06
C GLN A 215 -23.41 -3.31 -0.59
N LYS A 216 -23.41 -3.75 -1.86
CA LYS A 216 -24.53 -4.53 -2.42
C LYS A 216 -24.71 -5.87 -1.71
N ALA A 217 -23.60 -6.53 -1.35
CA ALA A 217 -23.63 -7.80 -0.65
C ALA A 217 -24.21 -7.68 0.77
N LEU A 218 -23.79 -6.66 1.53
CA LEU A 218 -24.35 -6.35 2.85
C LEU A 218 -25.83 -5.95 2.78
N SER A 219 -26.20 -5.14 1.79
CA SER A 219 -27.61 -4.80 1.54
C SER A 219 -28.45 -6.03 1.20
N ALA A 220 -27.92 -6.94 0.36
CA ALA A 220 -28.58 -8.20 0.03
C ALA A 220 -28.71 -9.16 1.22
N TYR A 221 -27.82 -9.07 2.21
CA TYR A 221 -27.92 -9.85 3.44
C TYR A 221 -29.00 -9.33 4.40
N GLY A 222 -29.15 -8.00 4.49
CA GLY A 222 -30.24 -7.40 5.27
C GLY A 222 -30.04 -5.95 5.74
N TYR A 223 -28.86 -5.36 5.56
CA TYR A 223 -28.56 -4.01 6.06
C TYR A 223 -29.19 -2.89 5.21
N ASP A 224 -29.56 -1.79 5.86
CA ASP A 224 -29.96 -0.55 5.17
C ASP A 224 -28.71 0.20 4.72
N LEU A 225 -28.15 -0.22 3.58
CA LEU A 225 -26.89 0.31 3.06
C LEU A 225 -26.99 0.59 1.56
N ALA A 226 -26.68 1.84 1.18
CA ALA A 226 -26.59 2.22 -0.23
C ALA A 226 -25.22 1.84 -0.81
N ALA A 227 -25.20 1.36 -2.06
CA ALA A 227 -23.97 1.04 -2.77
C ALA A 227 -23.34 2.28 -3.42
N THR A 228 -22.71 3.14 -2.60
CA THR A 228 -22.08 4.40 -3.03
C THR A 228 -20.71 4.22 -3.70
N GLY A 229 -20.06 3.07 -3.50
CA GLY A 229 -18.68 2.80 -3.90
C GLY A 229 -17.64 3.57 -3.09
N ARG A 230 -18.02 4.21 -1.98
CA ARG A 230 -17.17 5.03 -1.13
C ARG A 230 -17.22 4.55 0.31
N MET A 231 -16.12 4.73 1.03
CA MET A 231 -16.03 4.41 2.45
C MET A 231 -16.64 5.53 3.30
N ASP A 232 -17.97 5.67 3.20
CA ASP A 232 -18.75 6.65 3.96
C ASP A 232 -19.11 6.12 5.36
N GLN A 233 -19.65 6.99 6.22
CA GLN A 233 -19.96 6.65 7.61
C GLN A 233 -20.98 5.52 7.73
N GLN A 234 -22.00 5.49 6.85
CA GLN A 234 -22.99 4.43 6.80
C GLN A 234 -22.32 3.07 6.53
N THR A 235 -21.35 3.03 5.62
CA THR A 235 -20.57 1.84 5.29
C THR A 235 -19.71 1.38 6.47
N ILE A 236 -18.99 2.30 7.11
CA ILE A 236 -18.14 2.01 8.28
C ILE A 236 -18.98 1.45 9.42
N ASP A 237 -20.10 2.11 9.75
CA ASP A 237 -21.01 1.68 10.81
C ASP A 237 -21.59 0.29 10.52
N THR A 238 -21.98 0.04 9.27
CA THR A 238 -22.54 -1.25 8.84
C THR A 238 -21.51 -2.37 8.90
N LEU A 239 -20.28 -2.11 8.45
CA LEU A 239 -19.18 -3.07 8.56
C LEU A 239 -18.84 -3.37 10.02
N ALA A 240 -18.81 -2.37 10.88
CA ALA A 240 -18.58 -2.56 12.32
C ALA A 240 -19.69 -3.41 12.96
N ALA A 241 -20.96 -3.13 12.65
CA ALA A 241 -22.09 -3.94 13.11
C ALA A 241 -21.98 -5.40 12.63
N PHE A 242 -21.71 -5.59 11.34
CA PHE A 242 -21.50 -6.91 10.75
C PHE A 242 -20.34 -7.65 11.42
N GLN A 243 -19.21 -6.99 11.68
CA GLN A 243 -18.06 -7.58 12.33
C GLN A 243 -18.35 -7.95 13.80
N MET A 244 -19.05 -7.09 14.55
CA MET A 244 -19.49 -7.41 15.92
C MET A 244 -20.32 -8.70 15.96
N HIS A 245 -21.09 -8.96 14.90
CA HIS A 245 -21.87 -10.18 14.78
C HIS A 245 -21.03 -11.38 14.31
N PHE A 246 -20.38 -11.28 13.15
CA PHE A 246 -19.86 -12.43 12.40
C PHE A 246 -18.32 -12.57 12.42
N VAL A 247 -17.61 -11.50 12.81
CA VAL A 247 -16.13 -11.48 12.91
C VAL A 247 -15.70 -10.78 14.21
N PRO A 248 -16.22 -11.18 15.40
CA PRO A 248 -16.14 -10.38 16.62
C PRO A 248 -14.71 -10.18 17.18
N TRP A 249 -13.75 -11.01 16.76
CA TRP A 249 -12.33 -10.85 17.10
C TRP A 249 -11.64 -9.72 16.31
N LYS A 250 -12.32 -9.13 15.32
CA LYS A 250 -11.80 -8.08 14.44
C LYS A 250 -12.89 -7.09 14.04
N VAL A 251 -13.27 -6.22 14.97
CA VAL A 251 -14.22 -5.12 14.73
C VAL A 251 -13.44 -3.85 14.44
N THR A 252 -13.26 -3.55 13.16
CA THR A 252 -12.50 -2.38 12.69
C THR A 252 -13.38 -1.35 11.96
N GLY A 253 -14.59 -1.72 11.54
CA GLY A 253 -15.39 -0.92 10.62
C GLY A 253 -14.80 -0.83 9.20
N GLU A 254 -13.75 -1.60 8.92
CA GLU A 254 -13.05 -1.61 7.64
C GLU A 254 -13.41 -2.81 6.79
N LEU A 255 -13.32 -2.65 5.48
CA LEU A 255 -13.41 -3.75 4.55
C LEU A 255 -12.05 -4.43 4.42
N ASP A 256 -12.00 -5.70 4.80
CA ASP A 256 -10.88 -6.59 4.50
C ASP A 256 -11.36 -7.87 3.81
N ASN A 257 -10.39 -8.67 3.36
CA ASN A 257 -10.60 -9.95 2.70
C ASN A 257 -11.46 -10.93 3.52
N GLN A 258 -11.28 -10.98 4.84
CA GLN A 258 -11.97 -11.91 5.74
C GLN A 258 -13.43 -11.48 5.98
N THR A 259 -13.67 -10.19 6.16
CA THR A 259 -15.00 -9.58 6.27
C THR A 259 -15.77 -9.77 4.96
N ALA A 260 -15.13 -9.47 3.83
CA ALA A 260 -15.71 -9.73 2.51
C ALA A 260 -16.07 -11.21 2.33
N ALA A 261 -15.17 -12.12 2.71
CA ALA A 261 -15.39 -13.56 2.62
C ALA A 261 -16.54 -14.02 3.53
N ALA A 262 -16.65 -13.47 4.74
CA ALA A 262 -17.75 -13.78 5.65
C ALA A 262 -19.11 -13.35 5.09
N VAL A 263 -19.20 -12.15 4.48
CA VAL A 263 -20.43 -11.68 3.82
C VAL A 263 -20.82 -12.62 2.68
N PHE A 264 -19.87 -12.99 1.81
CA PHE A 264 -20.14 -13.88 0.68
C PHE A 264 -20.49 -15.31 1.13
N ALA A 265 -19.84 -15.83 2.16
CA ALA A 265 -20.14 -17.15 2.73
C ALA A 265 -21.54 -17.21 3.35
N LEU A 266 -21.99 -16.13 4.00
CA LEU A 266 -23.36 -16.00 4.51
C LEU A 266 -24.38 -15.92 3.38
N LEU A 267 -24.11 -15.12 2.34
CA LEU A 267 -24.97 -15.03 1.16
C LEU A 267 -25.07 -16.37 0.44
N GLU A 268 -23.97 -17.09 0.27
CA GLU A 268 -23.97 -18.42 -0.37
C GLU A 268 -24.86 -19.41 0.38
N LYS A 269 -24.82 -19.36 1.72
CA LYS A 269 -25.60 -20.26 2.58
C LYS A 269 -27.09 -19.90 2.65
N TYR A 270 -27.41 -18.62 2.87
CA TYR A 270 -28.78 -18.19 3.19
C TYR A 270 -29.51 -17.49 2.04
N PHE A 271 -28.77 -16.96 1.05
CA PHE A 271 -29.31 -16.20 -0.07
C PHE A 271 -28.66 -16.60 -1.41
N PRO A 272 -28.73 -17.89 -1.81
CA PRO A 272 -27.96 -18.43 -2.94
C PRO A 272 -28.23 -17.69 -4.26
N THR A 273 -29.46 -17.21 -4.49
CA THR A 273 -29.81 -16.42 -5.68
C THR A 273 -29.05 -15.09 -5.73
N SER A 274 -29.01 -14.35 -4.61
CA SER A 274 -28.28 -13.08 -4.50
C SER A 274 -26.78 -13.32 -4.62
N TYR A 275 -26.27 -14.38 -3.98
CA TYR A 275 -24.87 -14.80 -4.09
C TYR A 275 -24.46 -15.04 -5.55
N GLN A 276 -25.21 -15.83 -6.31
CA GLN A 276 -24.87 -16.14 -7.70
C GLN A 276 -24.81 -14.86 -8.57
N GLN A 277 -25.70 -13.91 -8.34
CA GLN A 277 -25.69 -12.63 -9.06
C GLN A 277 -24.45 -11.79 -8.71
N LEU A 278 -24.15 -11.65 -7.41
CA LEU A 278 -23.02 -10.85 -6.92
C LEU A 278 -21.67 -11.50 -7.25
N HIS A 279 -21.57 -12.82 -7.17
CA HIS A 279 -20.37 -13.57 -7.52
C HIS A 279 -20.04 -13.45 -9.01
N LYS A 280 -21.05 -13.39 -9.89
CA LYS A 280 -20.83 -13.10 -11.31
C LYS A 280 -20.25 -11.70 -11.54
N ILE A 281 -20.68 -10.71 -10.76
CA ILE A 281 -20.09 -9.35 -10.80
C ILE A 281 -18.62 -9.42 -10.35
N TYR A 282 -18.32 -10.11 -9.25
CA TYR A 282 -16.94 -10.31 -8.79
C TYR A 282 -16.06 -10.94 -9.89
N GLN A 283 -16.52 -12.00 -10.55
CA GLN A 283 -15.78 -12.63 -11.65
C GLN A 283 -15.49 -11.66 -12.80
N SER A 284 -16.41 -10.74 -13.09
CA SER A 284 -16.17 -9.68 -14.08
C SER A 284 -15.13 -8.67 -13.64
N GLU A 285 -15.11 -8.27 -12.36
CA GLU A 285 -14.08 -7.38 -11.79
C GLU A 285 -12.69 -8.03 -11.88
N VAL A 286 -12.57 -9.32 -11.56
CA VAL A 286 -11.33 -10.09 -11.70
C VAL A 286 -10.86 -10.13 -13.14
N LEU A 287 -11.76 -10.42 -14.10
CA LEU A 287 -11.40 -10.45 -15.52
C LEU A 287 -10.95 -9.08 -16.02
N THR A 288 -11.61 -8.00 -15.61
CA THR A 288 -11.19 -6.64 -15.97
C THR A 288 -9.81 -6.30 -15.41
N ALA A 289 -9.52 -6.67 -14.16
CA ALA A 289 -8.20 -6.48 -13.57
C ALA A 289 -7.12 -7.22 -14.37
N GLN A 290 -7.37 -8.48 -14.76
CA GLN A 290 -6.46 -9.27 -15.59
C GLN A 290 -6.27 -8.69 -17.00
N ILE A 291 -7.34 -8.18 -17.63
CA ILE A 291 -7.26 -7.53 -18.94
C ILE A 291 -6.42 -6.25 -18.86
N ASN A 292 -6.65 -5.42 -17.84
CA ASN A 292 -5.87 -4.21 -17.61
C ASN A 292 -4.40 -4.56 -17.39
N GLN A 293 -4.10 -5.59 -16.60
CA GLN A 293 -2.74 -6.08 -16.39
C GLN A 293 -2.08 -6.51 -17.71
N ARG A 294 -2.78 -7.27 -18.55
CA ARG A 294 -2.28 -7.66 -19.89
C ARG A 294 -2.07 -6.46 -20.81
N GLN A 295 -3.00 -5.51 -20.86
CA GLN A 295 -2.86 -4.31 -21.68
C GLN A 295 -1.67 -3.46 -21.22
N VAL A 296 -1.40 -3.37 -19.92
CA VAL A 296 -0.23 -2.66 -19.40
C VAL A 296 1.07 -3.39 -19.78
N VAL A 297 1.12 -4.72 -19.68
CA VAL A 297 2.27 -5.53 -20.13
C VAL A 297 2.49 -5.39 -21.65
N GLU A 298 1.44 -5.43 -22.47
CA GLU A 298 1.54 -5.23 -23.92
C GLU A 298 1.96 -3.79 -24.30
N ASN A 299 1.48 -2.77 -23.56
CA ASN A 299 1.85 -1.38 -23.78
C ASN A 299 3.27 -1.05 -23.31
N THR A 300 3.84 -1.84 -22.40
CA THR A 300 5.22 -1.68 -21.89
C THR A 300 6.24 -2.50 -22.68
N GLN A 301 5.83 -3.52 -23.45
CA GLN A 301 6.72 -4.25 -24.37
C GLN A 301 7.06 -3.41 -25.62
N GLN A 302 7.92 -2.41 -25.44
CA GLN A 302 8.39 -1.55 -26.51
C GLN A 302 9.91 -1.47 -26.51
N SER A 303 10.53 -1.88 -27.62
CA SER A 303 11.94 -1.65 -27.89
C SER A 303 12.25 -0.14 -28.00
N GLN A 304 13.50 0.28 -27.78
CA GLN A 304 13.88 1.71 -27.86
C GLN A 304 13.61 2.33 -29.24
N LEU A 305 13.73 1.50 -30.27
CA LEU A 305 13.29 1.81 -31.62
C LEU A 305 12.35 0.71 -32.08
N SER A 306 11.20 1.09 -32.66
CA SER A 306 10.31 0.18 -33.37
C SER A 306 9.60 0.97 -34.48
N LYS A 307 10.06 0.82 -35.73
CA LYS A 307 9.61 1.65 -36.85
C LYS A 307 9.50 0.85 -38.16
N VAL A 308 8.53 1.21 -38.99
CA VAL A 308 8.30 0.63 -40.32
C VAL A 308 9.01 1.48 -41.38
N PHE A 309 9.69 0.81 -42.32
CA PHE A 309 10.45 1.41 -43.41
C PHE A 309 10.01 0.82 -44.77
N PRO A 310 9.88 1.63 -45.84
CA PRO A 310 10.06 3.09 -45.85
C PRO A 310 8.88 3.82 -45.21
N GLU A 311 9.12 4.99 -44.62
CA GLU A 311 8.09 5.77 -43.94
C GLU A 311 7.22 6.56 -44.94
N LEU A 312 5.95 6.16 -45.08
CA LEU A 312 4.99 6.73 -46.03
C LEU A 312 4.33 8.03 -45.47
N GLN A 313 5.03 9.17 -45.52
CA GLN A 313 4.43 10.49 -45.26
C GLN A 313 4.71 11.52 -46.38
N TYR A 314 3.78 12.46 -46.59
CA TYR A 314 3.68 13.26 -47.82
C TYR A 314 4.56 14.53 -47.91
N LYS A 315 5.46 14.83 -46.96
CA LYS A 315 6.11 16.17 -46.87
C LYS A 315 7.65 16.23 -46.75
N THR A 316 8.38 15.11 -46.70
CA THR A 316 9.86 15.09 -46.54
C THR A 316 10.54 14.08 -47.47
N THR A 317 11.84 14.23 -47.77
CA THR A 317 12.57 13.35 -48.70
C THR A 317 12.97 12.00 -48.08
N ASP A 318 13.04 10.92 -48.88
CA ASP A 318 13.40 9.56 -48.42
C ASP A 318 14.76 9.46 -47.73
N LYS A 319 15.69 10.37 -48.08
CA LYS A 319 17.05 10.42 -47.49
C LYS A 319 17.05 10.71 -45.99
N ILE A 320 16.01 11.37 -45.47
CA ILE A 320 15.91 11.71 -44.04
C ILE A 320 15.04 10.68 -43.30
N ARG A 321 13.95 10.24 -43.92
CA ARG A 321 12.92 9.38 -43.30
C ARG A 321 13.41 7.99 -42.87
N ASN A 322 14.30 7.41 -43.66
CA ASN A 322 14.81 6.06 -43.41
C ASN A 322 16.08 6.04 -42.56
N ARG A 323 16.18 6.95 -41.60
CA ARG A 323 17.31 7.06 -40.66
C ARG A 323 16.77 7.22 -39.26
N ASP A 324 17.46 6.63 -38.30
CA ASP A 324 17.14 6.77 -36.89
C ASP A 324 18.39 6.64 -36.02
N LYS A 325 18.23 6.87 -34.72
CA LYS A 325 19.29 6.73 -33.71
C LYS A 325 18.86 5.79 -32.58
N PHE A 326 19.82 5.09 -31.99
CA PHE A 326 19.57 4.20 -30.87
C PHE A 326 20.80 4.14 -29.95
N ALA A 327 20.61 3.84 -28.67
CA ALA A 327 21.68 3.64 -27.71
C ALA A 327 22.16 2.19 -27.74
N ALA A 328 23.47 1.96 -27.71
CA ALA A 328 24.04 0.63 -27.54
C ALA A 328 25.41 0.71 -26.85
N TYR A 329 25.93 -0.46 -26.52
CA TYR A 329 27.30 -0.64 -26.05
C TYR A 329 28.14 -1.29 -27.14
N GLU A 330 29.42 -0.95 -27.18
CA GLU A 330 30.37 -1.58 -28.09
C GLU A 330 30.35 -3.09 -27.92
N GLY A 331 30.31 -3.82 -29.03
CA GLY A 331 30.23 -5.28 -28.98
C GLY A 331 28.87 -5.82 -28.54
N ARG A 332 27.81 -5.01 -28.48
CA ARG A 332 26.51 -5.45 -27.94
C ARG A 332 25.33 -4.98 -28.79
N GLY A 333 24.18 -5.60 -28.57
CA GLY A 333 22.92 -5.24 -29.20
C GLY A 333 22.50 -6.17 -30.34
N GLU A 334 21.21 -6.12 -30.64
CA GLU A 334 20.56 -6.87 -31.70
C GLU A 334 19.52 -6.00 -32.41
N LEU A 335 19.19 -6.38 -33.62
CA LEU A 335 18.16 -5.77 -34.45
C LEU A 335 17.18 -6.86 -34.88
N ILE A 336 15.89 -6.61 -34.69
CA ILE A 336 14.80 -7.51 -35.02
C ILE A 336 14.13 -6.98 -36.29
N ILE A 337 14.03 -7.82 -37.33
CA ILE A 337 13.35 -7.50 -38.59
C ILE A 337 12.08 -8.34 -38.68
N GLU A 338 10.96 -7.65 -38.89
CA GLU A 338 9.64 -8.23 -39.19
C GLU A 338 9.19 -7.72 -40.57
N THR A 339 8.62 -8.58 -41.40
CA THR A 339 8.08 -8.19 -42.71
C THR A 339 7.03 -9.18 -43.19
N ASP A 340 6.00 -8.67 -43.85
CA ASP A 340 4.95 -9.51 -44.47
C ASP A 340 5.27 -9.81 -45.93
N ASN A 341 5.91 -8.88 -46.64
CA ASN A 341 6.06 -8.95 -48.10
C ASN A 341 7.44 -8.51 -48.64
N ALA A 342 8.34 -7.99 -47.80
CA ALA A 342 9.69 -7.66 -48.25
C ALA A 342 10.55 -8.93 -48.30
N VAL A 343 11.39 -8.99 -49.33
CA VAL A 343 12.34 -10.08 -49.61
C VAL A 343 13.75 -9.70 -49.17
N SER A 344 14.11 -8.41 -49.28
CA SER A 344 15.42 -7.89 -48.88
C SER A 344 15.36 -6.40 -48.55
N ALA A 345 16.33 -5.93 -47.76
CA ALA A 345 16.57 -4.51 -47.54
C ALA A 345 18.04 -4.24 -47.22
N ASP A 346 18.52 -3.05 -47.57
CA ASP A 346 19.86 -2.58 -47.22
C ASP A 346 19.82 -1.84 -45.88
N VAL A 347 20.31 -2.50 -44.83
CA VAL A 347 20.37 -1.91 -43.48
C VAL A 347 21.81 -1.56 -43.13
N TYR A 348 22.03 -0.35 -42.63
CA TYR A 348 23.34 0.17 -42.23
C TYR A 348 23.31 0.56 -40.76
N ILE A 349 24.32 0.13 -40.01
CA ILE A 349 24.61 0.59 -38.64
C ILE A 349 25.94 1.34 -38.66
N ASN A 350 25.96 2.59 -38.20
CA ASN A 350 27.16 3.42 -38.20
C ASN A 350 27.87 3.47 -39.56
N GLY A 351 27.08 3.58 -40.63
CA GLY A 351 27.56 3.60 -42.01
C GLY A 351 27.96 2.23 -42.59
N GLN A 352 28.04 1.18 -41.77
CA GLN A 352 28.43 -0.16 -42.20
C GLN A 352 27.21 -1.01 -42.58
N LYS A 353 27.18 -1.54 -43.80
CA LYS A 353 26.08 -2.40 -44.30
C LYS A 353 26.04 -3.73 -43.53
N LEU A 354 24.83 -4.16 -43.14
CA LEU A 354 24.56 -5.49 -42.62
C LEU A 354 24.54 -6.50 -43.77
N ASN A 355 25.16 -7.67 -43.55
CA ASN A 355 25.02 -8.79 -44.47
C ASN A 355 23.78 -9.58 -44.05
N LEU A 356 22.65 -9.31 -44.70
CA LEU A 356 21.37 -9.92 -44.41
C LEU A 356 21.07 -11.00 -45.46
N ALA A 357 20.69 -12.19 -44.98
CA ALA A 357 20.08 -13.20 -45.85
C ALA A 357 18.70 -12.71 -46.32
N THR A 358 18.17 -13.33 -47.38
CA THR A 358 16.79 -13.14 -47.81
C THR A 358 15.83 -13.38 -46.65
N PHE A 359 14.85 -12.49 -46.47
CA PHE A 359 13.96 -12.54 -45.32
C PHE A 359 13.02 -13.75 -45.40
N ASP A 360 12.94 -14.51 -44.30
CA ASP A 360 11.90 -15.52 -44.11
C ASP A 360 10.61 -14.79 -43.68
N GLN A 361 9.62 -14.76 -44.58
CA GLN A 361 8.34 -14.07 -44.39
C GLN A 361 7.50 -14.61 -43.23
N SER A 362 7.88 -15.76 -42.65
CA SER A 362 7.19 -16.38 -41.52
C SER A 362 7.87 -16.17 -40.16
N LYS A 363 9.02 -15.46 -40.12
CA LYS A 363 9.85 -15.36 -38.90
C LYS A 363 10.31 -13.96 -38.55
N ARG A 364 10.36 -13.69 -37.23
CA ARG A 364 11.18 -12.61 -36.64
C ARG A 364 12.66 -12.91 -36.85
N ASN A 365 13.33 -12.13 -37.68
CA ASN A 365 14.76 -12.30 -37.96
C ASN A 365 15.57 -11.46 -36.96
N ARG A 366 16.29 -12.12 -36.04
CA ARG A 366 17.21 -11.47 -35.09
C ARG A 366 18.61 -11.39 -35.69
N VAL A 367 19.17 -10.19 -35.73
CA VAL A 367 20.47 -9.88 -36.33
C VAL A 367 21.37 -9.27 -35.26
N SER A 368 22.52 -9.89 -34.99
CA SER A 368 23.50 -9.34 -34.04
C SER A 368 24.12 -8.06 -34.57
N LEU A 369 24.24 -7.05 -33.71
CA LEU A 369 24.91 -5.78 -34.00
C LEU A 369 26.34 -5.70 -33.44
N HIS A 370 26.81 -6.75 -32.77
CA HIS A 370 28.09 -6.81 -32.05
C HIS A 370 29.28 -6.17 -32.79
N LYS A 371 29.43 -6.41 -34.10
CA LYS A 371 30.58 -5.91 -34.86
C LYS A 371 30.50 -4.43 -35.27
N ARG A 372 29.39 -3.74 -34.98
CA ARG A 372 29.06 -2.43 -35.57
C ARG A 372 28.64 -1.38 -34.57
N THR A 373 28.26 -1.78 -33.36
CA THR A 373 27.87 -0.85 -32.30
C THR A 373 29.07 -0.26 -31.58
N VAL A 374 28.92 0.98 -31.14
CA VAL A 374 29.85 1.70 -30.26
C VAL A 374 29.12 2.10 -28.98
N ASN A 375 29.86 2.47 -27.94
CA ASN A 375 29.27 2.98 -26.70
C ASN A 375 28.48 4.28 -26.93
N GLY A 376 27.26 4.34 -26.42
CA GLY A 376 26.39 5.50 -26.52
C GLY A 376 25.56 5.50 -27.80
N LEU A 377 25.54 6.62 -28.51
CA LEU A 377 24.62 6.84 -29.63
C LEU A 377 25.11 6.20 -30.93
N ASN A 378 24.24 5.41 -31.55
CA ASN A 378 24.46 4.71 -32.81
C ASN A 378 23.45 5.17 -33.85
N SER A 379 23.81 5.07 -35.13
CA SER A 379 22.94 5.43 -36.27
C SER A 379 22.41 4.20 -36.99
N LEU A 380 21.13 4.22 -37.32
CA LEU A 380 20.45 3.27 -38.19
C LEU A 380 20.11 3.96 -39.52
N ARG A 381 20.26 3.24 -40.62
CA ARG A 381 19.77 3.64 -41.92
C ARG A 381 19.24 2.44 -42.72
N VAL A 382 18.10 2.62 -43.38
CA VAL A 382 17.43 1.59 -44.19
C VAL A 382 17.23 2.10 -45.62
N GLU A 383 17.63 1.32 -46.61
CA GLU A 383 17.52 1.65 -48.04
C GLU A 383 17.09 0.39 -48.83
N ASN A 384 16.67 0.55 -50.08
CA ASN A 384 16.39 -0.55 -51.02
C ASN A 384 15.51 -1.69 -50.45
N VAL A 385 14.39 -1.35 -49.80
CA VAL A 385 13.39 -2.34 -49.39
C VAL A 385 12.70 -2.89 -50.64
N LEU A 386 12.89 -4.19 -50.91
CA LEU A 386 12.44 -4.87 -52.13
C LEU A 386 11.49 -6.02 -51.81
N PRO A 387 10.49 -6.30 -52.67
CA PRO A 387 10.15 -5.58 -53.90
C PRO A 387 9.58 -4.17 -53.63
N GLN A 388 9.60 -3.29 -54.63
CA GLN A 388 9.12 -1.92 -54.46
C GLN A 388 7.66 -1.89 -53.95
N GLY A 389 7.40 -1.09 -52.92
CA GLY A 389 6.09 -1.04 -52.24
C GLY A 389 5.96 -1.98 -51.04
N SER A 390 6.94 -2.85 -50.79
CA SER A 390 7.03 -3.62 -49.55
C SER A 390 7.56 -2.77 -48.39
N ASN A 391 7.41 -3.30 -47.17
CA ASN A 391 7.93 -2.66 -45.96
C ASN A 391 8.60 -3.67 -45.02
N ILE A 392 9.48 -3.16 -44.18
CA ILE A 392 10.05 -3.90 -43.04
C ILE A 392 9.82 -3.10 -41.78
N LYS A 393 9.51 -3.77 -40.68
CA LYS A 393 9.56 -3.21 -39.33
C LYS A 393 10.88 -3.60 -38.69
N ILE A 394 11.65 -2.60 -38.28
CA ILE A 394 12.87 -2.79 -37.50
C ILE A 394 12.59 -2.43 -36.05
N SER A 395 12.93 -3.33 -35.15
CA SER A 395 12.94 -3.07 -33.71
C SER A 395 14.34 -3.29 -33.13
N ILE A 396 14.79 -2.39 -32.26
CA ILE A 396 16.08 -2.50 -31.55
C ILE A 396 15.79 -2.40 -30.05
N PRO A 397 15.99 -3.47 -29.26
CA PRO A 397 15.75 -3.46 -27.81
C PRO A 397 16.65 -2.46 -27.06
N TYR A 398 16.24 -2.03 -25.88
CA TYR A 398 17.08 -1.25 -24.96
C TYR A 398 18.28 -2.07 -24.49
N PRO A 399 19.43 -1.44 -24.20
CA PRO A 399 20.56 -2.14 -23.59
C PRO A 399 20.19 -2.79 -22.26
N THR A 400 20.69 -4.00 -22.02
CA THR A 400 20.57 -4.70 -20.73
C THR A 400 21.91 -4.69 -20.00
N LEU A 401 21.97 -5.15 -18.75
CA LEU A 401 23.23 -5.27 -18.03
C LEU A 401 23.99 -6.53 -18.44
N ALA A 402 25.31 -6.42 -18.50
CA ALA A 402 26.22 -7.57 -18.52
C ALA A 402 26.99 -7.63 -17.19
N TYR A 403 27.44 -8.81 -16.78
CA TYR A 403 28.32 -8.97 -15.62
C TYR A 403 29.77 -9.08 -16.07
N ASP A 404 30.65 -8.22 -15.53
CA ASP A 404 32.05 -8.19 -15.91
C ASP A 404 32.93 -7.68 -14.75
N VAL A 405 32.86 -8.37 -13.60
CA VAL A 405 33.55 -7.93 -12.37
C VAL A 405 35.04 -8.26 -12.36
N ALA A 406 35.44 -9.38 -12.98
CA ALA A 406 36.79 -9.91 -12.84
C ALA A 406 37.91 -8.95 -13.29
N PRO A 407 37.80 -8.25 -14.44
CA PRO A 407 38.84 -7.31 -14.89
C PRO A 407 38.99 -6.09 -13.98
N TYR A 408 37.93 -5.69 -13.27
CA TYR A 408 37.88 -4.48 -12.47
C TYR A 408 38.19 -4.73 -10.99
N LYS A 409 38.43 -5.99 -10.58
CA LYS A 409 38.62 -6.34 -9.16
C LYS A 409 39.76 -5.55 -8.51
N SER A 410 40.88 -5.34 -9.21
CA SER A 410 42.02 -4.60 -8.67
C SER A 410 41.78 -3.09 -8.56
N LEU A 411 40.81 -2.57 -9.33
CA LEU A 411 40.47 -1.16 -9.39
C LEU A 411 39.93 -0.63 -8.06
N PHE A 412 39.10 -1.45 -7.39
CA PHE A 412 38.38 -1.05 -6.19
C PHE A 412 39.07 -1.47 -4.89
N ARG A 413 40.38 -1.79 -4.91
CA ARG A 413 41.10 -2.27 -3.71
C ARG A 413 41.12 -1.25 -2.57
N SER A 414 41.22 0.04 -2.88
CA SER A 414 41.19 1.10 -1.86
C SER A 414 39.80 1.21 -1.22
N VAL A 415 38.74 1.17 -2.03
CA VAL A 415 37.34 1.13 -1.55
C VAL A 415 37.11 -0.10 -0.66
N ASP A 416 37.55 -1.26 -1.14
CA ASP A 416 37.44 -2.53 -0.40
C ASP A 416 38.14 -2.50 0.95
N ARG A 417 39.33 -1.89 1.01
CA ARG A 417 40.09 -1.76 2.25
C ARG A 417 39.39 -0.83 3.21
N PHE A 418 38.98 0.35 2.73
CA PHE A 418 38.32 1.36 3.56
C PHE A 418 37.05 0.81 4.24
N ILE A 419 36.17 0.14 3.49
CA ILE A 419 34.94 -0.44 4.04
C ILE A 419 35.28 -1.54 5.09
N ARG A 420 36.31 -2.36 4.85
CA ARG A 420 36.74 -3.38 5.83
C ARG A 420 37.29 -2.75 7.10
N ASP A 421 38.12 -1.72 6.97
CA ASP A 421 38.69 -1.00 8.11
C ASP A 421 37.57 -0.40 8.99
N GLU A 422 36.51 0.15 8.38
CA GLU A 422 35.34 0.65 9.10
C GLU A 422 34.50 -0.47 9.75
N ILE A 423 34.39 -1.63 9.12
CA ILE A 423 33.72 -2.80 9.71
C ILE A 423 34.49 -3.32 10.91
N ASP A 424 35.82 -3.41 10.81
CA ASP A 424 36.70 -3.79 11.90
C ASP A 424 36.62 -2.79 13.06
N ALA A 425 36.39 -1.50 12.75
CA ALA A 425 36.16 -0.45 13.74
C ALA A 425 34.73 -0.42 14.33
N GLY A 426 33.79 -1.22 13.81
CA GLY A 426 32.48 -1.43 14.42
C GLY A 426 31.28 -1.29 13.48
N PHE A 427 31.46 -0.79 12.25
CA PHE A 427 30.39 -0.69 11.25
C PHE A 427 29.81 -2.09 10.94
N PRO A 428 28.48 -2.24 10.77
CA PRO A 428 27.86 -3.56 10.69
C PRO A 428 28.17 -4.28 9.38
N GLY A 429 27.71 -3.75 8.26
CA GLY A 429 27.88 -4.38 6.95
C GLY A 429 27.42 -3.48 5.80
N ALA A 430 27.86 -3.84 4.60
CA ALA A 430 27.55 -3.11 3.38
C ALA A 430 27.53 -4.06 2.17
N THR A 431 26.71 -3.74 1.18
CA THR A 431 26.76 -4.32 -0.17
C THR A 431 26.83 -3.19 -1.18
N ILE A 432 27.72 -3.34 -2.16
CA ILE A 432 27.95 -2.35 -3.21
C ILE A 432 27.83 -2.98 -4.60
N ALA A 433 27.15 -2.27 -5.50
CA ALA A 433 27.21 -2.52 -6.93
C ALA A 433 27.60 -1.24 -7.69
N VAL A 434 28.46 -1.41 -8.70
CA VAL A 434 28.83 -0.34 -9.63
C VAL A 434 28.50 -0.79 -11.04
N VAL A 435 27.56 -0.08 -11.67
CA VAL A 435 27.23 -0.18 -13.09
C VAL A 435 28.07 0.85 -13.83
N TYR A 436 28.79 0.42 -14.86
CA TYR A 436 29.60 1.30 -15.69
C TYR A 436 29.54 0.83 -17.15
N LYS A 437 29.16 1.71 -18.07
CA LYS A 437 29.08 1.41 -19.51
C LYS A 437 28.28 0.12 -19.80
N GLY A 438 27.12 -0.01 -19.15
CA GLY A 438 26.22 -1.17 -19.31
C GLY A 438 26.66 -2.47 -18.65
N LYS A 439 27.69 -2.43 -17.81
CA LYS A 439 28.24 -3.60 -17.11
C LYS A 439 28.19 -3.42 -15.60
N ILE A 440 27.85 -4.47 -14.87
CA ILE A 440 28.16 -4.54 -13.44
C ILE A 440 29.65 -4.91 -13.31
N ILE A 441 30.45 -3.93 -12.91
CA ILE A 441 31.91 -4.04 -12.77
C ILE A 441 32.36 -4.22 -11.31
N LYS A 442 31.45 -3.96 -10.36
CA LYS A 442 31.63 -4.27 -8.94
C LYS A 442 30.33 -4.85 -8.40
N ARG A 443 30.44 -5.94 -7.64
CA ARG A 443 29.38 -6.53 -6.81
C ARG A 443 30.07 -7.17 -5.61
N THR A 444 30.00 -6.54 -4.45
CA THR A 444 30.76 -6.99 -3.27
C THR A 444 29.96 -6.74 -1.99
N SER A 445 30.00 -7.70 -1.07
CA SER A 445 29.41 -7.59 0.26
C SER A 445 30.50 -7.66 1.31
N TYR A 446 30.30 -6.93 2.41
CA TYR A 446 31.26 -6.77 3.50
C TYR A 446 30.52 -6.88 4.83
N GLY A 447 31.21 -7.44 5.83
CA GLY A 447 30.72 -7.46 7.21
C GLY A 447 29.52 -8.38 7.38
N TYR A 448 28.53 -7.90 8.13
CA TYR A 448 27.50 -8.76 8.71
C TYR A 448 26.10 -8.23 8.43
N ALA A 449 25.20 -9.12 8.01
CA ALA A 449 23.78 -8.85 7.88
C ALA A 449 23.11 -8.67 9.26
N LYS A 450 23.62 -9.37 10.29
CA LYS A 450 23.11 -9.28 11.66
C LYS A 450 24.20 -9.53 12.70
N LYS A 451 24.29 -8.62 13.67
CA LYS A 451 25.22 -8.69 14.82
C LYS A 451 24.57 -8.88 16.19
N TYR A 452 23.28 -8.58 16.31
CA TYR A 452 22.58 -8.47 17.59
C TYR A 452 21.33 -9.36 17.59
N ASP A 453 20.99 -9.92 18.74
CA ASP A 453 19.72 -10.60 18.97
C ASP A 453 18.61 -9.62 19.41
N ASN A 454 17.39 -10.14 19.64
CA ASN A 454 16.23 -9.34 20.06
C ASN A 454 16.36 -8.73 21.47
N LYS A 455 17.41 -9.05 22.21
CA LYS A 455 17.73 -8.42 23.51
C LYS A 455 18.80 -7.34 23.37
N GLY A 456 19.28 -7.10 22.14
CA GLY A 456 20.38 -6.19 21.85
C GLY A 456 21.74 -6.69 22.28
N GLU A 457 21.87 -7.99 22.54
CA GLU A 457 23.13 -8.64 22.85
C GLU A 457 23.82 -9.12 21.58
N LEU A 458 25.15 -9.11 21.59
CA LEU A 458 25.92 -9.59 20.44
C LEU A 458 25.71 -11.10 20.25
N LEU A 459 25.50 -11.50 19.00
CA LEU A 459 25.43 -12.91 18.64
C LEU A 459 26.81 -13.57 18.83
N ALA A 460 26.82 -14.82 19.28
CA ALA A 460 28.05 -15.62 19.37
C ALA A 460 28.73 -15.80 18.00
N HIS A 461 27.92 -15.87 16.94
CA HIS A 461 28.36 -15.88 15.55
C HIS A 461 27.51 -14.88 14.77
N PHE A 462 28.15 -13.82 14.27
CA PHE A 462 27.47 -12.84 13.43
C PHE A 462 27.07 -13.46 12.09
N GLU A 463 25.91 -13.08 11.57
CA GLU A 463 25.42 -13.55 10.28
C GLU A 463 26.14 -12.78 9.17
N PRO A 464 26.90 -13.45 8.28
CA PRO A 464 27.70 -12.77 7.26
C PRO A 464 26.81 -12.12 6.19
N MET A 465 27.19 -10.91 5.76
CA MET A 465 26.52 -10.23 4.67
C MET A 465 26.78 -10.95 3.34
N THR A 466 25.73 -11.11 2.54
CA THR A 466 25.84 -11.61 1.16
C THR A 466 25.16 -10.66 0.20
N SER A 467 25.43 -10.81 -1.09
CA SER A 467 24.88 -9.97 -2.14
C SER A 467 23.43 -10.29 -2.48
N GLU A 468 22.91 -11.41 -1.94
CA GLU A 468 21.51 -11.79 -2.04
C GLU A 468 20.65 -11.12 -0.96
N HIS A 469 21.25 -10.61 0.12
CA HIS A 469 20.50 -9.94 1.18
C HIS A 469 19.79 -8.71 0.63
N MET A 470 18.52 -8.56 1.00
CA MET A 470 17.74 -7.38 0.73
C MET A 470 17.80 -6.40 1.90
N PHE A 471 17.58 -5.13 1.60
CA PHE A 471 17.64 -4.02 2.55
C PHE A 471 16.32 -3.25 2.52
N ASP A 472 15.92 -2.72 3.69
CA ASP A 472 14.91 -1.67 3.73
C ASP A 472 15.48 -0.41 3.06
N LEU A 473 14.86 -0.03 1.94
CA LEU A 473 15.31 1.11 1.16
C LEU A 473 14.85 2.44 1.73
N ALA A 474 13.96 2.46 2.73
CA ALA A 474 13.38 3.68 3.29
C ALA A 474 13.05 4.71 2.19
N SER A 475 13.68 5.89 2.19
CA SER A 475 13.36 6.98 1.26
C SER A 475 13.72 6.73 -0.21
N ASN A 476 14.56 5.74 -0.53
CA ASN A 476 14.73 5.30 -1.91
C ASN A 476 13.42 4.74 -2.51
N THR A 477 12.42 4.40 -1.68
CA THR A 477 11.03 4.13 -2.10
C THR A 477 10.44 5.27 -2.94
N LYS A 478 10.76 6.54 -2.60
CA LYS A 478 10.27 7.72 -3.32
C LYS A 478 10.67 7.67 -4.79
N VAL A 479 11.95 7.41 -5.06
CA VAL A 479 12.50 7.40 -6.41
C VAL A 479 12.21 6.12 -7.18
N PHE A 480 12.20 4.95 -6.53
CA PHE A 480 12.03 3.64 -7.19
C PHE A 480 10.61 3.07 -7.16
N THR A 481 9.67 3.73 -6.47
CA THR A 481 8.24 3.40 -6.52
C THR A 481 7.45 4.58 -7.03
N THR A 482 7.32 5.61 -6.21
CA THR A 482 6.33 6.67 -6.40
C THR A 482 6.66 7.54 -7.61
N SER A 483 7.90 7.99 -7.74
CA SER A 483 8.35 8.78 -8.88
C SER A 483 8.24 7.99 -10.18
N LEU A 484 8.68 6.72 -10.22
CA LEU A 484 8.52 5.88 -11.42
C LEU A 484 7.05 5.66 -11.79
N ALA A 485 6.18 5.41 -10.80
CA ALA A 485 4.75 5.24 -11.02
C ALA A 485 4.13 6.51 -11.62
N ILE A 486 4.43 7.68 -11.06
CA ILE A 486 3.95 8.96 -11.62
C ILE A 486 4.52 9.18 -13.03
N MET A 487 5.80 8.89 -13.29
CA MET A 487 6.39 9.00 -14.63
C MET A 487 5.67 8.12 -15.65
N GLN A 488 5.32 6.89 -15.29
CA GLN A 488 4.51 6.02 -16.15
C GLN A 488 3.14 6.63 -16.44
N LEU A 489 2.44 7.10 -15.40
CA LEU A 489 1.13 7.73 -15.55
C LEU A 489 1.19 9.02 -16.39
N VAL A 490 2.27 9.79 -16.29
CA VAL A 490 2.51 10.98 -17.14
C VAL A 490 2.70 10.54 -18.59
N ASN A 491 3.54 9.54 -18.81
CA ASN A 491 3.79 8.99 -20.14
C ASN A 491 2.51 8.44 -20.79
N ALA A 492 1.63 7.83 -20.00
CA ALA A 492 0.33 7.33 -20.43
C ALA A 492 -0.76 8.43 -20.55
N GLY A 493 -0.43 9.69 -20.24
CA GLY A 493 -1.39 10.80 -20.27
C GLY A 493 -2.50 10.71 -19.21
N LYS A 494 -2.33 9.88 -18.18
CA LYS A 494 -3.29 9.70 -17.08
C LYS A 494 -3.14 10.76 -15.99
N ILE A 495 -1.94 11.34 -15.87
CA ILE A 495 -1.67 12.44 -14.96
C ILE A 495 -0.93 13.56 -15.68
N ASP A 496 -1.41 14.78 -15.46
CA ASP A 496 -0.73 16.03 -15.76
C ASP A 496 -0.22 16.62 -14.44
N ILE A 497 1.10 16.71 -14.31
CA ILE A 497 1.75 17.18 -13.08
C ILE A 497 1.54 18.67 -12.81
N PHE A 498 1.05 19.43 -13.79
CA PHE A 498 0.74 20.85 -13.66
C PHE A 498 -0.73 21.10 -13.27
N ARG A 499 -1.52 20.03 -13.06
CA ARG A 499 -2.89 20.16 -12.54
C ARG A 499 -2.92 20.06 -11.01
N PRO A 500 -3.92 20.70 -10.37
CA PRO A 500 -4.18 20.51 -8.96
C PRO A 500 -4.45 19.06 -8.59
N ILE A 501 -4.06 18.65 -7.39
CA ILE A 501 -4.38 17.31 -6.85
C ILE A 501 -5.91 17.12 -6.81
N GLN A 502 -6.65 18.17 -6.46
CA GLN A 502 -8.12 18.18 -6.41
C GLN A 502 -8.76 17.68 -7.71
N TYR A 503 -8.13 17.90 -8.86
CA TYR A 503 -8.63 17.42 -10.15
C TYR A 503 -8.79 15.89 -10.18
N TYR A 504 -7.92 15.16 -9.49
CA TYR A 504 -7.94 13.70 -9.40
C TYR A 504 -8.61 13.20 -8.12
N ILE A 505 -8.56 14.00 -7.04
CA ILE A 505 -9.12 13.68 -5.72
C ILE A 505 -10.06 14.83 -5.32
N PRO A 506 -11.34 14.83 -5.73
CA PRO A 506 -12.25 15.96 -5.51
C PRO A 506 -12.45 16.36 -4.04
N GLU A 507 -12.28 15.42 -3.11
CA GLU A 507 -12.33 15.67 -1.66
C GLU A 507 -11.08 16.34 -1.09
N TYR A 508 -9.99 16.45 -1.86
CA TYR A 508 -8.78 17.20 -1.48
C TYR A 508 -9.02 18.70 -1.66
N ARG A 509 -9.69 19.31 -0.68
CA ARG A 509 -10.16 20.71 -0.70
C ARG A 509 -10.19 21.32 0.70
N GLY A 510 -10.30 22.63 0.78
CA GLY A 510 -10.22 23.42 2.02
C GLY A 510 -8.82 23.93 2.29
N ASP A 511 -8.74 25.06 3.00
CA ASP A 511 -7.51 25.74 3.46
C ASP A 511 -6.47 26.07 2.36
N GLY A 512 -6.86 26.07 1.08
CA GLY A 512 -5.98 26.35 -0.05
C GLY A 512 -5.41 25.10 -0.76
N ARG A 513 -5.81 23.88 -0.35
CA ARG A 513 -5.41 22.61 -0.98
C ARG A 513 -5.76 22.53 -2.47
N GLU A 514 -6.79 23.24 -2.90
CA GLU A 514 -7.23 23.34 -4.29
C GLU A 514 -6.17 23.95 -5.23
N MET A 515 -5.18 24.66 -4.65
CA MET A 515 -4.09 25.29 -5.40
C MET A 515 -2.86 24.40 -5.55
N ILE A 516 -2.75 23.30 -4.80
CA ILE A 516 -1.56 22.45 -4.79
C ILE A 516 -1.52 21.61 -6.05
N LEU A 517 -0.47 21.78 -6.83
CA LEU A 517 -0.22 20.99 -8.03
C LEU A 517 0.52 19.71 -7.66
N VAL A 518 0.35 18.67 -8.47
CA VAL A 518 1.08 17.40 -8.29
C VAL A 518 2.59 17.63 -8.27
N LYS A 519 3.11 18.53 -9.13
CA LYS A 519 4.53 18.91 -9.13
C LYS A 519 5.03 19.48 -7.80
N ASP A 520 4.16 20.15 -7.03
CA ASP A 520 4.55 20.79 -5.78
C ASP A 520 4.78 19.74 -4.69
N LEU A 521 4.06 18.62 -4.72
CA LEU A 521 4.39 17.46 -3.88
C LEU A 521 5.73 16.84 -4.29
N LEU A 522 5.90 16.57 -5.60
CA LEU A 522 7.10 15.94 -6.16
C LEU A 522 8.38 16.74 -5.90
N SER A 523 8.30 18.08 -5.91
CA SER A 523 9.45 18.96 -5.67
C SER A 523 9.54 19.46 -4.22
N HIS A 524 8.80 18.86 -3.29
CA HIS A 524 8.83 19.26 -1.87
C HIS A 524 8.45 20.74 -1.61
N GLY A 525 7.64 21.34 -2.48
CA GLY A 525 7.23 22.76 -2.45
C GLY A 525 5.77 22.97 -2.04
N SER A 526 5.14 22.00 -1.40
CA SER A 526 3.71 22.00 -1.04
C SER A 526 3.36 22.85 0.18
N GLY A 527 4.34 23.13 1.05
CA GLY A 527 4.13 23.80 2.34
C GLY A 527 3.72 22.87 3.49
N TYR A 528 3.64 21.55 3.26
CA TYR A 528 3.44 20.56 4.33
C TYR A 528 4.70 20.39 5.20
N SER A 529 4.51 19.90 6.42
CA SER A 529 5.61 19.55 7.34
C SER A 529 6.50 18.46 6.76
N ASP A 530 7.73 18.40 7.27
CA ASP A 530 8.72 17.37 6.90
C ASP A 530 8.19 15.99 7.23
N GLU A 531 7.65 15.87 8.43
CA GLU A 531 7.03 14.68 8.97
C GLU A 531 5.84 15.06 9.83
N LEU A 532 4.83 14.18 9.88
CA LEU A 532 3.77 14.19 10.87
C LEU A 532 3.69 12.76 11.43
N ASN A 533 3.95 12.61 12.73
CA ASN A 533 4.00 11.31 13.38
C ASN A 533 2.60 10.79 13.69
N PHE A 534 1.89 10.27 12.69
CA PHE A 534 0.54 9.72 12.88
C PHE A 534 0.55 8.58 13.91
N TYR A 535 1.62 7.82 14.01
CA TYR A 535 1.70 6.63 14.85
C TYR A 535 1.81 6.89 16.37
N ARG A 536 1.86 8.15 16.84
CA ARG A 536 1.95 8.50 18.27
C ARG A 536 0.96 9.60 18.70
N PRO A 537 0.38 9.51 19.92
CA PRO A 537 -0.61 10.47 20.43
C PRO A 537 -0.02 11.84 20.79
N ASP A 538 1.24 11.89 21.20
CA ASP A 538 2.02 13.08 21.55
C ASP A 538 2.64 13.79 20.33
N ASN A 539 2.10 13.57 19.13
CA ASN A 539 2.58 14.22 17.92
C ASN A 539 2.36 15.75 17.96
N LYS A 540 3.11 16.47 17.12
CA LYS A 540 3.12 17.96 17.05
C LYS A 540 1.74 18.61 16.94
N TYR A 541 0.76 17.92 16.36
CA TYR A 541 -0.60 18.45 16.13
C TYR A 541 -1.67 17.83 17.04
N GLY A 542 -1.24 17.05 18.04
CA GLY A 542 -2.10 16.44 19.05
C GLY A 542 -2.79 15.16 18.61
N ASP A 543 -3.52 14.56 19.55
CA ASP A 543 -4.14 13.22 19.44
C ASP A 543 -5.14 13.09 18.27
N TYR A 544 -5.69 14.20 17.76
CA TYR A 544 -6.54 14.17 16.56
C TYR A 544 -5.86 13.49 15.36
N PHE A 545 -4.54 13.73 15.21
CA PHE A 545 -3.74 13.15 14.14
C PHE A 545 -3.18 11.77 14.47
N TYR A 546 -3.40 11.24 15.68
CA TYR A 546 -2.98 9.89 16.03
C TYR A 546 -3.78 8.83 15.28
N SER A 547 -3.08 7.98 14.54
CA SER A 547 -3.63 6.87 13.79
C SER A 547 -2.57 5.83 13.48
N GLN A 548 -2.82 4.59 13.88
CA GLN A 548 -2.15 3.39 13.37
C GLN A 548 -3.07 2.62 12.41
N ASN A 549 -3.80 3.37 11.59
CA ASN A 549 -4.82 2.85 10.70
C ASN A 549 -4.73 3.54 9.32
N LYS A 550 -4.53 2.76 8.25
CA LYS A 550 -4.33 3.29 6.88
C LYS A 550 -5.49 4.17 6.42
N LEU A 551 -6.74 3.81 6.71
CA LEU A 551 -7.89 4.57 6.24
C LEU A 551 -7.99 5.93 6.94
N LYS A 552 -7.90 5.96 8.28
CA LYS A 552 -7.91 7.20 9.06
C LYS A 552 -6.73 8.09 8.65
N THR A 553 -5.51 7.54 8.57
CA THR A 553 -4.33 8.28 8.08
C THR A 553 -4.55 8.82 6.68
N SER A 554 -5.07 8.03 5.75
CA SER A 554 -5.34 8.47 4.37
C SER A 554 -6.38 9.60 4.32
N ARG A 555 -7.42 9.53 5.15
CA ARG A 555 -8.41 10.60 5.28
C ARG A 555 -7.76 11.88 5.82
N LEU A 556 -6.98 11.78 6.89
CA LEU A 556 -6.26 12.92 7.48
C LEU A 556 -5.28 13.55 6.47
N LEU A 557 -4.53 12.73 5.73
CA LEU A 557 -3.67 13.17 4.63
C LEU A 557 -4.47 13.99 3.61
N LEU A 558 -5.64 13.51 3.20
CA LEU A 558 -6.43 14.16 2.15
C LEU A 558 -7.21 15.39 2.62
N THR A 559 -7.64 15.46 3.88
CA THR A 559 -8.62 16.47 4.32
C THR A 559 -8.17 17.37 5.46
N ALA A 560 -7.12 17.01 6.20
CA ALA A 560 -6.81 17.67 7.47
C ALA A 560 -5.35 18.14 7.64
N LEU A 561 -4.42 17.72 6.77
CA LEU A 561 -3.01 18.07 6.92
C LEU A 561 -2.76 19.57 7.05
N PRO A 562 -2.13 20.04 8.14
CA PRO A 562 -1.84 21.45 8.32
C PRO A 562 -0.66 21.89 7.43
N PHE A 563 -0.73 23.12 6.92
CA PHE A 563 0.40 23.79 6.27
C PHE A 563 1.34 24.39 7.31
N GLU A 564 2.65 24.23 7.12
CA GLU A 564 3.69 24.93 7.90
C GLU A 564 4.24 26.17 7.19
N SER A 565 4.10 26.22 5.86
CA SER A 565 4.53 27.37 5.08
C SER A 565 3.61 27.63 3.89
N VAL A 566 3.77 28.79 3.27
CA VAL A 566 3.03 29.16 2.07
C VAL A 566 3.45 28.25 0.91
N ILE A 567 2.47 27.75 0.15
CA ILE A 567 2.68 26.89 -1.02
C ILE A 567 3.68 27.55 -1.99
N GLY A 568 4.72 26.81 -2.39
CA GLY A 568 5.76 27.27 -3.30
C GLY A 568 6.78 28.28 -2.72
N ALA A 569 6.59 28.73 -1.47
CA ALA A 569 7.48 29.73 -0.86
C ALA A 569 8.83 29.12 -0.44
N THR A 570 8.84 27.86 -0.01
CA THR A 570 10.04 27.13 0.41
C THR A 570 9.99 25.69 -0.10
N GLN A 571 11.15 25.15 -0.49
CA GLN A 571 11.29 23.71 -0.73
C GLN A 571 11.90 23.06 0.49
N ARG A 572 11.11 22.22 1.15
CA ARG A 572 11.49 21.54 2.38
C ARG A 572 11.11 20.08 2.27
N TYR A 573 12.09 19.20 2.45
CA TYR A 573 11.90 17.76 2.30
C TYR A 573 10.73 17.28 3.16
N SER A 574 9.74 16.65 2.52
CA SER A 574 8.48 16.25 3.16
C SER A 574 8.10 14.85 2.77
N GLU A 575 7.95 14.00 3.78
CA GLU A 575 7.52 12.61 3.64
C GLU A 575 6.03 12.53 3.33
N THR A 576 5.25 13.39 3.97
CA THR A 576 3.82 13.57 3.77
C THR A 576 3.46 13.81 2.31
N ASN A 577 4.30 14.53 1.56
CA ASN A 577 4.11 14.73 0.12
C ASN A 577 4.10 13.41 -0.66
N PHE A 578 5.01 12.50 -0.32
CA PHE A 578 5.12 11.23 -1.00
C PHE A 578 4.08 10.22 -0.53
N MET A 579 3.62 10.30 0.73
CA MET A 579 2.42 9.59 1.17
C MET A 579 1.20 9.98 0.32
N LEU A 580 0.97 11.29 0.13
CA LEU A 580 -0.09 11.82 -0.73
C LEU A 580 0.04 11.39 -2.21
N LEU A 581 1.26 11.41 -2.76
CA LEU A 581 1.51 10.92 -4.12
C LEU A 581 1.22 9.43 -4.25
N GLY A 582 1.49 8.62 -3.22
CA GLY A 582 1.07 7.22 -3.15
C GLY A 582 -0.44 7.07 -3.27
N LEU A 583 -1.21 7.80 -2.46
CA LEU A 583 -2.68 7.83 -2.53
C LEU A 583 -3.22 8.32 -3.88
N LEU A 584 -2.50 9.24 -4.53
CA LEU A 584 -2.85 9.72 -5.86
C LEU A 584 -2.68 8.64 -6.92
N VAL A 585 -1.60 7.85 -6.86
CA VAL A 585 -1.43 6.67 -7.73
C VAL A 585 -2.58 5.68 -7.50
N GLU A 586 -2.89 5.38 -6.24
CA GLU A 586 -4.01 4.48 -5.89
C GLU A 586 -5.35 5.00 -6.42
N ARG A 587 -5.60 6.31 -6.33
CA ARG A 587 -6.83 6.92 -6.84
C ARG A 587 -6.96 6.81 -8.36
N ILE A 588 -5.90 7.13 -9.09
CA ILE A 588 -5.93 7.18 -10.56
C ILE A 588 -6.07 5.77 -11.15
N THR A 589 -5.45 4.78 -10.50
CA THR A 589 -5.33 3.42 -11.04
C THR A 589 -6.39 2.47 -10.49
N GLY A 590 -6.93 2.74 -9.30
CA GLY A 590 -7.77 1.81 -8.55
C GLY A 590 -7.00 0.62 -7.95
N MET A 591 -5.66 0.64 -8.01
CA MET A 591 -4.78 -0.41 -7.49
C MET A 591 -4.02 0.10 -6.27
N GLN A 592 -3.71 -0.76 -5.31
CA GLN A 592 -2.77 -0.40 -4.24
C GLN A 592 -1.38 -0.11 -4.82
N LEU A 593 -0.62 0.78 -4.17
CA LEU A 593 0.67 1.24 -4.69
C LEU A 593 1.66 0.08 -4.91
N ASP A 594 1.70 -0.88 -3.98
CA ASP A 594 2.53 -2.08 -4.07
C ASP A 594 2.14 -2.94 -5.28
N GLN A 595 0.84 -3.23 -5.45
CA GLN A 595 0.34 -4.00 -6.59
C GLN A 595 0.62 -3.29 -7.93
N PHE A 596 0.38 -1.98 -8.00
CA PHE A 596 0.67 -1.19 -9.21
C PHE A 596 2.15 -1.24 -9.55
N SER A 597 3.04 -1.00 -8.58
CA SER A 597 4.48 -1.03 -8.80
C SER A 597 4.98 -2.43 -9.21
N GLN A 598 4.47 -3.49 -8.57
CA GLN A 598 4.81 -4.86 -8.92
C GLN A 598 4.42 -5.21 -10.36
N ASP A 599 3.17 -4.91 -10.76
CA ASP A 599 2.63 -5.30 -12.05
C ASP A 599 3.18 -4.47 -13.22
N THR A 600 3.50 -3.20 -12.96
CA THR A 600 3.79 -2.24 -14.03
C THR A 600 5.25 -1.81 -14.09
N ILE A 601 6.03 -2.01 -13.02
CA ILE A 601 7.45 -1.66 -12.96
C ILE A 601 8.29 -2.94 -12.78
N TYR A 602 8.08 -3.67 -11.67
CA TYR A 602 9.04 -4.68 -11.22
C TYR A 602 8.95 -5.98 -12.01
N ALA A 603 7.76 -6.56 -12.15
CA ALA A 603 7.57 -7.81 -12.90
C ALA A 603 7.93 -7.67 -14.40
N PRO A 604 7.54 -6.59 -15.12
CA PRO A 604 7.96 -6.39 -16.49
C PRO A 604 9.49 -6.32 -16.65
N LEU A 605 10.18 -5.64 -15.74
CA LEU A 605 11.64 -5.56 -15.73
C LEU A 605 12.32 -6.86 -15.26
N GLY A 606 11.55 -7.86 -14.84
CA GLY A 606 12.06 -9.15 -14.36
C GLY A 606 12.67 -9.11 -12.97
N LEU A 607 12.35 -8.08 -12.18
CA LEU A 607 12.86 -7.93 -10.80
C LEU A 607 12.16 -8.94 -9.89
N LYS A 608 12.94 -9.59 -9.02
CA LYS A 608 12.45 -10.71 -8.19
C LYS A 608 12.50 -10.40 -6.70
N ASN A 609 13.30 -9.41 -6.31
CA ASN A 609 13.67 -9.07 -4.95
C ASN A 609 13.32 -7.61 -4.61
N THR A 610 12.63 -6.89 -5.51
CA THR A 610 12.09 -5.55 -5.24
C THR A 610 10.59 -5.63 -4.94
N LEU A 611 10.19 -5.36 -3.69
CA LEU A 611 8.78 -5.45 -3.25
C LEU A 611 8.51 -4.76 -1.91
N PHE A 612 7.22 -4.54 -1.62
CA PHE A 612 6.72 -4.15 -0.30
C PHE A 612 6.37 -5.38 0.55
N ASN A 613 6.33 -5.21 1.88
CA ASN A 613 5.84 -6.22 2.84
C ASN A 613 6.39 -7.64 2.57
N PRO A 614 7.71 -7.84 2.42
CA PRO A 614 8.25 -9.08 1.87
C PRO A 614 7.98 -10.31 2.75
N LEU A 615 7.86 -10.15 4.08
CA LEU A 615 7.51 -11.24 5.01
C LEU A 615 6.05 -11.71 4.88
N LYS A 616 5.15 -10.86 4.36
CA LYS A 616 3.78 -11.27 4.01
C LYS A 616 3.73 -11.98 2.66
N ALA A 617 4.79 -11.88 1.87
CA ALA A 617 4.92 -12.50 0.57
C ALA A 617 5.60 -13.87 0.68
N ARG A 618 6.80 -14.04 0.11
CA ARG A 618 7.49 -15.33 -0.02
C ARG A 618 8.81 -15.43 0.74
N PHE A 619 9.18 -14.41 1.50
CA PHE A 619 10.52 -14.28 2.08
C PHE A 619 10.52 -14.45 3.59
N THR A 620 11.66 -14.89 4.12
CA THR A 620 11.93 -15.03 5.55
C THR A 620 12.91 -13.96 6.03
N ALA A 621 12.88 -13.65 7.33
CA ALA A 621 13.65 -12.54 7.92
C ALA A 621 15.18 -12.64 7.70
N ASP A 622 15.73 -13.85 7.68
CA ASP A 622 17.15 -14.14 7.45
C ASP A 622 17.63 -13.76 6.03
N GLN A 623 16.73 -13.47 5.10
CA GLN A 623 17.05 -12.97 3.77
C GLN A 623 17.26 -11.45 3.73
N PHE A 624 17.09 -10.76 4.87
CA PHE A 624 17.20 -9.31 5.00
C PHE A 624 18.32 -8.94 5.95
N ALA A 625 19.09 -7.91 5.58
CA ALA A 625 19.98 -7.28 6.53
C ALA A 625 19.15 -6.65 7.67
N ALA A 626 19.56 -6.89 8.91
CA ALA A 626 18.93 -6.30 10.08
C ALA A 626 19.05 -4.78 10.02
N THR A 627 17.96 -4.06 10.33
CA THR A 627 17.92 -2.59 10.19
C THR A 627 18.16 -1.90 11.52
N GLU A 628 17.41 -2.21 12.57
CA GLU A 628 17.58 -1.62 13.89
C GLU A 628 17.43 -2.68 14.99
N ILE A 629 18.16 -2.50 16.10
CA ILE A 629 18.27 -3.49 17.17
C ILE A 629 16.97 -3.62 17.98
N PHE A 630 16.33 -2.50 18.32
CA PHE A 630 15.18 -2.46 19.23
C PHE A 630 13.95 -1.84 18.55
N GLY A 631 13.66 -2.29 17.34
CA GLY A 631 12.51 -1.85 16.58
C GLY A 631 12.49 -0.35 16.32
N ASN A 632 11.48 0.33 16.86
CA ASN A 632 11.34 1.78 16.76
C ASN A 632 11.59 2.51 18.08
N THR A 633 12.05 1.80 19.11
CA THR A 633 12.27 2.40 20.43
C THR A 633 13.55 3.23 20.52
N ARG A 634 14.45 3.15 19.51
CA ARG A 634 15.76 3.81 19.54
C ARG A 634 16.54 3.51 20.84
N GLY A 635 16.55 2.24 21.26
CA GLY A 635 17.17 1.83 22.52
C GLY A 635 16.35 2.21 23.75
N SER A 636 15.03 2.01 23.70
CA SER A 636 14.08 2.34 24.78
C SER A 636 13.90 3.83 25.08
N ASN A 637 14.30 4.72 24.16
CA ASN A 637 14.14 6.17 24.32
C ASN A 637 12.85 6.73 23.67
N ILE A 638 12.24 5.97 22.77
CA ILE A 638 10.95 6.26 22.15
C ILE A 638 9.95 5.20 22.63
N ASP A 639 8.80 5.65 23.11
CA ASP A 639 7.66 4.80 23.43
C ASP A 639 6.39 5.35 22.77
N PHE A 640 5.55 4.45 22.28
CA PHE A 640 4.21 4.72 21.76
C PHE A 640 3.43 3.40 21.67
N PRO A 641 2.08 3.43 21.58
CA PRO A 641 1.29 2.20 21.55
C PRO A 641 1.75 1.24 20.44
N ASN A 642 1.92 -0.04 20.76
CA ASN A 642 2.34 -1.10 19.84
C ASN A 642 3.77 -0.95 19.26
N VAL A 643 4.62 -0.10 19.84
CA VAL A 643 6.01 0.04 19.39
C VAL A 643 6.71 -1.32 19.34
N ARG A 644 7.39 -1.59 18.22
CA ARG A 644 8.23 -2.79 18.06
C ARG A 644 9.49 -2.65 18.90
N GLU A 645 9.86 -3.72 19.61
CA GLU A 645 11.04 -3.78 20.48
C GLU A 645 12.08 -4.83 20.02
N HIS A 646 11.85 -5.52 18.90
CA HIS A 646 12.71 -6.57 18.37
C HIS A 646 13.61 -6.08 17.22
N VAL A 647 14.59 -6.90 16.83
CA VAL A 647 15.47 -6.59 15.69
C VAL A 647 14.65 -6.57 14.40
N LEU A 648 14.62 -5.44 13.70
CA LEU A 648 13.86 -5.34 12.44
C LEU A 648 14.61 -6.02 11.29
N GLN A 649 13.97 -7.01 10.67
CA GLN A 649 14.44 -7.71 9.48
C GLN A 649 13.26 -8.02 8.56
N GLY A 650 13.24 -7.48 7.33
CA GLY A 650 12.15 -7.70 6.37
C GLY A 650 10.85 -6.94 6.68
N GLU A 651 10.85 -6.11 7.71
CA GLU A 651 9.75 -5.21 8.05
C GLU A 651 10.20 -3.77 7.83
N VAL A 652 9.36 -2.94 7.21
CA VAL A 652 9.70 -1.52 7.01
C VAL A 652 9.96 -0.86 8.36
N HIS A 653 11.05 -0.10 8.42
CA HIS A 653 11.52 0.60 9.59
C HIS A 653 10.65 1.82 9.89
N ASP A 654 10.38 2.63 8.86
CA ASP A 654 9.57 3.85 8.94
C ASP A 654 8.23 3.62 9.65
N GLU A 655 8.01 4.37 10.73
CA GLU A 655 6.90 4.19 11.64
C GLU A 655 5.56 4.54 10.96
N ASN A 656 5.51 5.62 10.18
CA ASN A 656 4.30 5.99 9.45
C ASN A 656 3.94 4.95 8.38
N ALA A 657 4.93 4.43 7.66
CA ALA A 657 4.72 3.35 6.69
C ALA A 657 4.21 2.09 7.40
N PHE A 658 4.87 1.65 8.48
CA PHE A 658 4.52 0.42 9.19
C PHE A 658 3.15 0.50 9.88
N TYR A 659 3.00 1.41 10.85
CA TYR A 659 1.81 1.49 11.70
C TYR A 659 0.66 2.20 11.00
N SER A 660 0.94 3.31 10.33
CA SER A 660 -0.10 4.21 9.83
C SER A 660 -0.53 3.89 8.40
N MET A 661 0.25 3.11 7.64
CA MET A 661 0.01 2.80 6.21
C MET A 661 0.14 1.31 5.87
N GLN A 662 0.13 0.41 6.86
CA GLN A 662 0.16 -1.06 6.70
C GLN A 662 1.37 -1.60 5.90
N GLY A 663 2.48 -0.88 5.94
CA GLY A 663 3.75 -1.21 5.28
C GLY A 663 3.86 -0.78 3.82
N VAL A 664 2.84 -0.11 3.25
CA VAL A 664 2.83 0.35 1.86
C VAL A 664 2.56 1.85 1.82
N SER A 665 3.62 2.65 1.62
CA SER A 665 3.50 4.09 1.51
C SER A 665 4.40 4.64 0.42
N GLY A 666 4.02 5.79 -0.16
CA GLY A 666 4.81 6.38 -1.25
C GLY A 666 6.16 6.95 -0.81
N HIS A 667 6.38 7.13 0.49
CA HIS A 667 7.63 7.67 1.04
C HIS A 667 8.61 6.61 1.53
N ALA A 668 8.13 5.42 1.94
CA ALA A 668 8.90 4.31 2.50
C ALA A 668 8.14 2.97 2.41
N GLY A 669 8.87 1.85 2.53
CA GLY A 669 8.30 0.48 2.52
C GLY A 669 8.87 -0.47 1.49
N LEU A 670 9.68 0.02 0.54
CA LEU A 670 10.28 -0.80 -0.50
C LEU A 670 11.52 -1.53 0.03
N PHE A 671 11.61 -2.82 -0.28
CA PHE A 671 12.82 -3.63 -0.09
C PHE A 671 13.46 -3.94 -1.42
N SER A 672 14.80 -4.02 -1.48
CA SER A 672 15.52 -4.50 -2.66
C SER A 672 16.94 -4.96 -2.32
N ASN A 673 17.58 -5.64 -3.28
CA ASN A 673 19.01 -5.90 -3.29
C ASN A 673 19.73 -5.05 -4.36
N THR A 674 21.06 -5.17 -4.45
CA THR A 674 21.86 -4.39 -5.40
C THR A 674 21.66 -4.76 -6.87
N ASP A 675 21.30 -6.02 -7.16
CA ASP A 675 21.13 -6.46 -8.56
C ASP A 675 19.86 -5.86 -9.19
N ASP A 676 18.74 -5.89 -8.47
CA ASP A 676 17.49 -5.32 -8.98
C ASP A 676 17.58 -3.78 -9.06
N LEU A 677 18.27 -3.14 -8.09
CA LEU A 677 18.55 -1.70 -8.18
C LEU A 677 19.51 -1.34 -9.31
N ALA A 678 20.44 -2.22 -9.68
CA ALA A 678 21.29 -2.02 -10.85
C ALA A 678 20.44 -2.01 -12.14
N ILE A 679 19.45 -2.90 -12.25
CA ILE A 679 18.52 -2.92 -13.40
C ILE A 679 17.68 -1.64 -13.45
N LEU A 680 17.11 -1.20 -12.33
CA LEU A 680 16.35 0.06 -12.26
C LEU A 680 17.22 1.27 -12.61
N SER A 681 18.46 1.30 -12.14
CA SER A 681 19.42 2.36 -12.45
C SER A 681 19.82 2.34 -13.93
N GLN A 682 20.05 1.16 -14.53
CA GLN A 682 20.32 1.03 -15.95
C GLN A 682 19.10 1.43 -16.81
N MET A 683 17.89 1.10 -16.38
CA MET A 683 16.65 1.53 -17.04
C MET A 683 16.55 3.06 -17.11
N MET A 684 16.98 3.74 -16.05
CA MET A 684 17.08 5.20 -16.01
C MET A 684 18.22 5.72 -16.92
N LEU A 685 19.42 5.13 -16.91
CA LEU A 685 20.52 5.48 -17.85
C LEU A 685 20.10 5.33 -19.32
N ASN A 686 19.29 4.31 -19.61
CA ASN A 686 18.73 4.04 -20.93
C ASN A 686 17.62 5.01 -21.38
N GLY A 687 17.17 5.91 -20.51
CA GLY A 687 16.09 6.86 -20.83
C GLY A 687 14.67 6.32 -20.65
N GLY A 688 14.48 5.32 -19.78
CA GLY A 688 13.15 4.82 -19.39
C GLY A 688 12.80 3.42 -19.86
N GLY A 689 13.78 2.63 -20.34
CA GLY A 689 13.55 1.27 -20.81
C GLY A 689 14.72 0.31 -20.59
N TYR A 690 14.47 -0.99 -20.63
CA TYR A 690 15.43 -2.06 -20.40
C TYR A 690 15.01 -3.32 -21.17
N GLY A 691 15.88 -3.84 -22.03
CA GLY A 691 15.52 -4.92 -22.96
C GLY A 691 14.33 -4.55 -23.84
N ASP A 692 13.30 -5.39 -23.85
CA ASP A 692 12.07 -5.15 -24.60
C ASP A 692 11.01 -4.37 -23.80
N VAL A 693 11.37 -3.83 -22.62
CA VAL A 693 10.45 -3.08 -21.76
C VAL A 693 10.74 -1.59 -21.78
N LYS A 694 9.69 -0.79 -21.87
CA LYS A 694 9.71 0.66 -21.75
C LYS A 694 8.66 1.10 -20.76
N LEU A 695 9.10 1.75 -19.69
CA LEU A 695 8.22 2.30 -18.67
C LEU A 695 7.75 3.70 -19.05
N PHE A 696 8.67 4.52 -19.55
CA PHE A 696 8.38 5.87 -20.02
C PHE A 696 9.39 6.32 -21.07
N ASN A 697 9.07 7.40 -21.77
CA ASN A 697 9.98 7.97 -22.76
C ASN A 697 11.01 8.92 -22.13
N GLN A 698 12.09 9.19 -22.88
CA GLN A 698 13.18 10.07 -22.44
C GLN A 698 12.72 11.50 -22.15
N ALA A 699 11.68 12.02 -22.82
CA ALA A 699 11.17 13.37 -22.56
C ALA A 699 10.45 13.46 -21.21
N THR A 700 9.72 12.41 -20.82
CA THR A 700 9.16 12.29 -19.47
C THR A 700 10.28 12.25 -18.44
N MET A 701 11.30 11.43 -18.64
CA MET A 701 12.46 11.37 -17.75
C MET A 701 13.17 12.71 -17.62
N ALA A 702 13.47 13.37 -18.75
CA ALA A 702 14.11 14.67 -18.77
C ALA A 702 13.29 15.77 -18.08
N ARG A 703 11.97 15.63 -17.98
CA ARG A 703 11.12 16.54 -17.21
C ARG A 703 11.29 16.34 -15.69
N PHE A 704 11.48 15.11 -15.24
CA PHE A 704 11.63 14.79 -13.81
C PHE A 704 13.03 15.11 -13.28
N LEU A 705 14.05 15.03 -14.13
CA LEU A 705 15.45 15.27 -13.76
C LEU A 705 15.91 16.73 -13.95
N ARG A 706 14.99 17.64 -14.28
CA ARG A 706 15.29 19.08 -14.30
C ARG A 706 15.06 19.67 -12.91
N PRO A 707 15.84 20.70 -12.53
CA PRO A 707 15.54 21.49 -11.35
C PRO A 707 14.08 21.94 -11.33
N ALA A 708 13.41 21.68 -10.22
CA ALA A 708 12.03 22.05 -9.96
C ALA A 708 11.99 22.89 -8.69
N GLY A 709 11.27 24.01 -8.71
CA GLY A 709 11.12 24.93 -7.57
C GLY A 709 12.19 26.03 -7.53
N GLN A 710 12.66 26.37 -6.33
CA GLN A 710 13.60 27.45 -6.06
C GLN A 710 15.07 26.98 -5.96
N SER A 711 15.31 25.69 -5.73
CA SER A 711 16.65 25.12 -5.60
C SER A 711 17.07 24.36 -6.86
N ASN A 712 18.38 24.37 -7.13
CA ASN A 712 18.95 23.68 -8.28
C ASN A 712 19.24 22.19 -8.02
N ASN A 713 19.10 21.75 -6.76
CA ASN A 713 19.41 20.40 -6.29
C ASN A 713 18.20 19.46 -6.18
N ILE A 714 16.98 19.92 -6.50
CA ILE A 714 15.76 19.12 -6.39
C ILE A 714 15.12 19.01 -7.77
N GLY A 715 14.95 17.78 -8.25
CA GLY A 715 14.08 17.43 -9.36
C GLY A 715 12.68 17.05 -8.87
N LEU A 716 11.88 16.47 -9.76
CA LEU A 716 10.59 15.89 -9.37
C LEU A 716 10.84 14.52 -8.74
N GLY A 717 11.00 14.51 -7.42
CA GLY A 717 11.25 13.35 -6.59
C GLY A 717 12.68 12.82 -6.57
N TRP A 718 13.62 13.49 -7.23
CA TRP A 718 15.04 13.12 -7.28
C TRP A 718 15.91 14.24 -6.70
N GLN A 719 17.02 13.89 -6.05
CA GLN A 719 18.09 14.85 -5.73
C GLN A 719 19.01 14.99 -6.94
N LEU A 720 19.49 16.19 -7.20
CA LEU A 720 20.34 16.54 -8.35
C LEU A 720 21.70 17.05 -7.88
N ALA A 721 22.79 16.60 -8.51
CA ALA A 721 24.15 17.01 -8.18
C ALA A 721 24.52 18.45 -8.60
N ASN A 722 23.57 19.20 -9.19
CA ASN A 722 23.76 20.53 -9.76
C ASN A 722 23.96 21.65 -8.70
N ASP A 723 24.29 21.28 -7.46
CA ASP A 723 24.64 22.18 -6.38
C ASP A 723 25.77 21.57 -5.54
N LYS A 724 26.78 22.38 -5.17
CA LYS A 724 27.88 21.94 -4.31
C LYS A 724 27.40 21.50 -2.93
N ALA A 725 26.24 21.98 -2.47
CA ALA A 725 25.62 21.52 -1.23
C ALA A 725 25.24 20.02 -1.23
N GLN A 726 25.32 19.33 -2.37
CA GLN A 726 24.99 17.90 -2.49
C GLN A 726 26.22 16.98 -2.48
N GLN A 727 27.41 17.51 -2.17
CA GLN A 727 28.64 16.72 -2.13
C GLN A 727 28.59 15.54 -1.13
N THR A 728 27.76 15.62 -0.08
CA THR A 728 27.56 14.51 0.86
C THR A 728 26.96 13.27 0.18
N LEU A 729 26.11 13.43 -0.83
CA LEU A 729 25.59 12.32 -1.64
C LEU A 729 26.52 12.04 -2.83
N PHE A 730 26.80 13.04 -3.66
CA PHE A 730 27.40 12.78 -4.97
C PHE A 730 28.93 12.77 -4.98
N GLY A 731 29.58 13.19 -3.89
CA GLY A 731 31.00 13.49 -3.88
C GLY A 731 31.35 14.70 -4.76
N PRO A 732 32.65 15.03 -4.89
CA PRO A 732 33.10 16.19 -5.65
C PRO A 732 33.27 15.92 -7.16
N TYR A 733 33.19 14.66 -7.59
CA TYR A 733 33.51 14.22 -8.96
C TYR A 733 32.30 13.91 -9.85
N ALA A 734 31.10 13.84 -9.27
CA ALA A 734 29.88 13.64 -10.04
C ALA A 734 29.65 14.80 -11.03
N SER A 735 29.08 14.48 -12.18
CA SER A 735 28.68 15.48 -13.16
C SER A 735 27.48 16.29 -12.65
N ALA A 736 27.29 17.50 -13.19
CA ALA A 736 26.10 18.31 -12.89
C ALA A 736 24.78 17.66 -13.35
N SER A 737 24.85 16.59 -14.17
CA SER A 737 23.69 15.81 -14.61
C SER A 737 23.44 14.56 -13.74
N ALA A 738 24.28 14.31 -12.72
CA ALA A 738 24.06 13.21 -11.81
C ALA A 738 22.84 13.46 -10.93
N TYR A 739 22.13 12.38 -10.60
CA TYR A 739 20.95 12.38 -9.77
C TYR A 739 20.88 11.11 -8.93
N GLY A 740 20.11 11.16 -7.85
CA GLY A 740 20.10 10.07 -6.88
C GLY A 740 19.21 10.34 -5.69
N HIS A 741 19.37 9.52 -4.66
CA HIS A 741 18.71 9.70 -3.37
C HIS A 741 19.47 8.94 -2.27
N THR A 742 19.43 9.47 -1.04
CA THR A 742 19.91 8.81 0.18
C THR A 742 18.74 8.34 1.04
N SER A 743 19.00 7.51 2.03
CA SER A 743 17.95 7.03 2.93
C SER A 743 18.43 6.96 4.37
N TRP A 744 17.48 7.13 5.29
CA TRP A 744 17.77 7.13 6.72
C TRP A 744 18.38 5.80 7.20
N THR A 745 18.01 4.67 6.59
CA THR A 745 18.52 3.33 6.92
C THR A 745 19.97 3.07 6.52
N GLY A 746 20.61 3.98 5.77
CA GLY A 746 21.99 3.79 5.32
C GLY A 746 22.13 3.39 3.86
N THR A 747 21.15 3.69 2.99
CA THR A 747 21.20 3.33 1.56
C THR A 747 21.34 4.55 0.67
N ALA A 748 22.10 4.43 -0.41
CA ALA A 748 22.31 5.49 -1.39
C ALA A 748 22.39 4.93 -2.82
N VAL A 749 21.78 5.66 -3.76
CA VAL A 749 21.94 5.43 -5.19
C VAL A 749 22.33 6.73 -5.88
N VAL A 750 23.36 6.65 -6.72
CA VAL A 750 23.80 7.73 -7.62
C VAL A 750 23.78 7.22 -9.05
N ILE A 751 23.20 7.98 -9.96
CA ILE A 751 23.16 7.71 -11.39
C ILE A 751 23.74 8.93 -12.11
N ASP A 752 24.77 8.71 -12.92
CA ASP A 752 25.45 9.75 -13.67
C ASP A 752 25.46 9.41 -15.18
N PRO A 753 24.57 10.03 -15.96
CA PRO A 753 24.50 9.80 -17.40
C PRO A 753 25.73 10.27 -18.18
N VAL A 754 26.54 11.19 -17.64
CA VAL A 754 27.74 11.70 -18.33
C VAL A 754 28.82 10.64 -18.35
N TYR A 755 28.97 9.90 -17.26
CA TYR A 755 29.93 8.80 -17.15
C TYR A 755 29.32 7.43 -17.49
N ASP A 756 28.03 7.37 -17.79
CA ASP A 756 27.24 6.15 -17.93
C ASP A 756 27.46 5.19 -16.75
N LEU A 757 27.24 5.75 -15.56
CA LEU A 757 27.60 5.19 -14.27
C LEU A 757 26.36 5.12 -13.37
N ALA A 758 26.22 4.04 -12.63
CA ALA A 758 25.40 4.02 -11.42
C ALA A 758 26.14 3.36 -10.26
N ILE A 759 26.01 3.93 -9.07
CA ILE A 759 26.60 3.45 -7.82
C ILE A 759 25.45 3.16 -6.87
N ILE A 760 25.38 1.91 -6.40
CA ILE A 760 24.39 1.45 -5.42
C ILE A 760 25.15 1.01 -4.17
N LEU A 761 24.93 1.71 -3.06
CA LEU A 761 25.49 1.39 -1.75
C LEU A 761 24.36 1.10 -0.77
N LEU A 762 24.24 -0.15 -0.34
CA LEU A 762 23.26 -0.58 0.65
C LEU A 762 23.99 -0.96 1.93
N THR A 763 23.65 -0.33 3.05
CA THR A 763 24.22 -0.66 4.35
C THR A 763 23.10 -0.93 5.35
N ASN A 764 23.43 -1.67 6.40
CA ASN A 764 22.59 -1.76 7.58
C ASN A 764 23.10 -0.81 8.68
N LYS A 765 23.39 0.44 8.31
CA LYS A 765 23.99 1.46 9.20
C LYS A 765 23.29 1.51 10.56
N ARG A 766 21.96 1.42 10.59
CA ARG A 766 21.14 1.56 11.81
C ARG A 766 21.18 0.33 12.74
N HIS A 767 21.84 -0.76 12.33
CA HIS A 767 22.00 -1.98 13.13
C HIS A 767 23.15 -1.84 14.13
N SER A 768 23.03 -0.82 14.98
CA SER A 768 24.03 -0.42 15.97
C SER A 768 23.34 0.17 17.21
N LYS A 769 24.10 0.32 18.30
CA LYS A 769 23.59 0.92 19.54
C LYS A 769 23.40 2.44 19.36
N VAL A 770 22.42 3.00 20.06
CA VAL A 770 22.19 4.46 20.16
C VAL A 770 23.16 5.06 21.18
N THR A 771 23.74 6.24 20.91
CA THR A 771 24.88 6.79 21.68
C THR A 771 24.61 8.07 22.50
N ALA A 772 23.52 8.83 22.30
CA ALA A 772 23.22 10.01 23.13
C ALA A 772 21.72 10.47 23.10
N ASN A 773 21.39 11.43 24.00
CA ASN A 773 20.12 11.64 24.72
C ASN A 773 19.12 12.70 24.19
N GLU A 774 17.88 12.49 24.64
CA GLU A 774 16.71 13.36 24.81
C GLU A 774 16.00 13.92 23.56
N ASP A 775 16.67 14.33 22.48
CA ASP A 775 15.96 14.81 21.26
C ASP A 775 16.60 14.42 19.90
N ASN A 776 17.85 13.94 19.87
CA ASN A 776 18.53 13.52 18.64
C ASN A 776 19.08 12.09 18.80
N PHE A 777 18.39 11.11 18.21
CA PHE A 777 18.79 9.70 18.26
C PHE A 777 19.97 9.44 17.31
N GLU A 778 21.18 9.69 17.80
CA GLU A 778 22.42 9.32 17.11
C GLU A 778 22.74 7.84 17.32
N PHE A 779 23.10 7.17 16.24
CA PHE A 779 23.57 5.79 16.25
C PHE A 779 25.09 5.79 16.32
N ALA A 780 25.68 4.77 16.96
CA ALA A 780 27.13 4.60 17.05
C ALA A 780 27.83 4.61 15.67
N THR A 781 27.08 4.32 14.61
CA THR A 781 27.52 4.24 13.23
C THR A 781 27.34 5.55 12.45
N ASP A 782 26.77 6.61 13.02
CA ASP A 782 26.58 7.89 12.33
C ASP A 782 27.88 8.64 12.01
N THR A 783 28.94 8.35 12.76
CA THR A 783 30.27 8.92 12.55
C THR A 783 31.09 8.20 11.47
N PHE A 784 30.57 7.11 10.90
CA PHE A 784 31.29 6.30 9.91
C PHE A 784 31.01 6.79 8.48
N GLU A 785 32.08 6.89 7.70
CA GLU A 785 32.08 7.44 6.35
C GLU A 785 31.34 6.54 5.34
N THR A 786 31.40 5.21 5.51
CA THR A 786 30.62 4.25 4.71
C THR A 786 29.12 4.50 4.85
N GLY A 787 28.67 4.91 6.05
CA GLY A 787 27.28 5.28 6.31
C GLY A 787 26.91 6.70 5.89
N ASN A 788 27.89 7.53 5.53
CA ASN A 788 27.70 8.92 5.09
C ASN A 788 27.90 9.08 3.57
N TYR A 789 28.18 7.98 2.86
CA TYR A 789 28.13 7.77 1.41
C TYR A 789 29.19 8.52 0.60
N GLY A 790 29.34 9.83 0.80
CA GLY A 790 30.13 10.73 -0.04
C GLY A 790 31.57 10.27 -0.23
N SER A 791 32.22 9.76 0.82
CA SER A 791 33.58 9.22 0.76
C SER A 791 33.68 7.99 -0.15
N ILE A 792 32.80 7.00 0.03
CA ILE A 792 32.76 5.79 -0.82
C ILE A 792 32.48 6.14 -2.28
N ILE A 793 31.50 7.03 -2.50
CA ILE A 793 31.12 7.47 -3.84
C ILE A 793 32.30 8.19 -4.52
N SER A 794 32.99 9.08 -3.80
CA SER A 794 34.17 9.79 -4.31
C SER A 794 35.28 8.84 -4.72
N MET A 795 35.62 7.86 -3.86
CA MET A 795 36.66 6.87 -4.16
C MET A 795 36.33 6.00 -5.38
N ILE A 796 35.05 5.74 -5.66
CA ILE A 796 34.62 5.00 -6.86
C ILE A 796 34.82 5.86 -8.11
N TYR A 797 34.45 7.14 -8.06
CA TYR A 797 34.72 8.08 -9.15
C TYR A 797 36.23 8.20 -9.42
N GLU A 798 37.04 8.42 -8.38
CA GLU A 798 38.50 8.50 -8.48
C GLU A 798 39.07 7.27 -9.19
N ALA A 799 38.69 6.07 -8.73
CA ALA A 799 39.15 4.83 -9.34
C ALA A 799 38.79 4.78 -10.84
N LEU A 800 37.56 5.11 -11.22
CA LEU A 800 37.14 5.11 -12.63
C LEU A 800 37.85 6.17 -13.48
N ILE A 801 38.07 7.36 -12.94
CA ILE A 801 38.80 8.44 -13.63
C ILE A 801 40.25 8.02 -13.88
N GLU A 802 40.92 7.45 -12.88
CA GLU A 802 42.28 6.95 -13.00
C GLU A 802 42.38 5.80 -14.02
N PHE A 803 41.40 4.89 -14.02
CA PHE A 803 41.32 3.79 -14.98
C PHE A 803 41.21 4.28 -16.43
N GLU A 804 40.33 5.25 -16.69
CA GLU A 804 40.18 5.84 -18.02
C GLU A 804 41.44 6.59 -18.45
N ALA A 805 42.09 7.32 -17.55
CA ALA A 805 43.35 8.02 -17.84
C ALA A 805 44.48 7.04 -18.22
N GLN A 806 44.57 5.89 -17.56
CA GLN A 806 45.55 4.85 -17.87
C GLN A 806 45.30 4.19 -19.24
N ASN A 807 44.04 3.85 -19.55
CA ASN A 807 43.70 3.26 -20.86
C ASN A 807 44.00 4.22 -22.02
N GLN A 808 43.70 5.52 -21.87
CA GLN A 808 44.02 6.52 -22.89
C GLN A 808 45.51 6.69 -23.14
N LEU A 809 46.36 6.44 -22.14
CA LEU A 809 47.82 6.45 -22.29
C LEU A 809 48.34 5.18 -22.97
N GLN A 810 47.67 4.04 -22.78
CA GLN A 810 48.02 2.79 -23.45
C GLN A 810 47.65 2.81 -24.93
N ASP A 811 46.50 3.39 -25.29
CA ASP A 811 46.06 3.48 -26.71
C ASP A 811 46.89 4.46 -27.56
N LYS A 812 47.69 5.33 -26.91
CA LYS A 812 48.58 6.30 -27.59
C LYS A 812 50.01 5.78 -27.82
N ASN A 813 50.37 4.65 -27.21
CA ASN A 813 51.67 3.99 -27.37
C ASN A 813 51.52 2.73 -28.22
#